data_AF-A0A3L7AFN0-F1
#
_entry.id   AF-A0A3L7AFN0-F1
#
_cell.length_a   1.000
_cell.length_b   1.000
_cell.length_c   1.000
_cell.angle_alpha   90.00
_cell.angle_beta   90.00
_cell.angle_gamma   90.00
#
_symmetry.space_group_name_H-M   'P 1'
#
loop_
_entity.id
_entity.type
_entity.pdbx_description
1 polymer ?
#
loop_
_entity_poly.entity_id
_entity_poly.type
_entity_poly.pdbx_seq_one_letter_code
_entity_poly.pdbx_strand_id
1 'polypeptide(L)'
;MTDPSSQHLARRCQDVAQNARIAEAWVNDDKNADLVARERESLTRMLRKGALRAERLAKAAQRPMCVGVFGPSQAGKSYLVEVLARPAEGPLKARFDGLDPVDFLSEINPIGEKESTGLVTRFTIRRPAVPTPPGFPVRLRLLTEMDVVKILANSYFFDGDQTKESVPDPGRLSSALSALARRAPVPSGLTEDDVLDLEEYCQKHFGGARLLDALGRFWEDARRLVPQLDLAGRAELFSMLWGGHAPFTRIYTALADAIVKLGRPDEAFAPIAALIPRTGSILDVATLAGLADEGGDAVDLRSASGAQVRLPRARAAALTAELQIEMNERPRPFFDDTDLLDFPGARSRQKVHLEVFFEEKEDALKETFLRGKIAYLFDRYVAEQELTSMLLCIRPSVMEVVTLPDLVNDWIGSTHGRTPEARRGGPTLLFLVLTWFDTHFVDKAGDTGTEPGLRFRNRIEASLLSYFGKAHSWPRRWTPDAPFRNTFWFRNPNYPAEAIIRYEDRREVAFLDEKTERIAALREGFIGLPEAAEHFASPARAFDEALKLNDGGVGYIVENLVPICHPQLKLNQISGRLDEVARDLHDLLRRFYQDTDIAQRLEAKRIAADHLFDCLDVTLDRGTFGSLLRTLVIDPIDLADFLFNSLQGAGRIAAAATGGASDDVVKSVPARPRPGTRPAPAPGTPRPPSGPRGEDERELRLANAAISRWMVQLRRVPENDAFLEMTGLDAEAAKTIVNELMSLAQRSALNKRIAEDLRTLLAFDKIEQSSDKVAVIAATLINDLVGDFGLSRQPSSERPVVVTHDGEREAFAAPPVVFDASGLTETPRNFAETYAVDWQHGFYKVLEDNAKDVAGITIDLEQNAKLKDVLDVLRPAPQA
;
A
#
# COMPACT_ATOMS: atom_id res chain seq x y z
N MET A 1 -4.56 -29.41 8.78
CA MET A 1 -3.14 -29.08 8.59
C MET A 1 -3.05 -28.14 7.41
N THR A 2 -2.41 -26.99 7.56
CA THR A 2 -2.25 -26.00 6.48
C THR A 2 -1.27 -26.51 5.43
N ASP A 3 -1.59 -26.30 4.15
CA ASP A 3 -0.76 -26.67 2.99
C ASP A 3 0.66 -26.04 3.12
N PRO A 4 1.76 -26.81 2.96
CA PRO A 4 3.13 -26.28 2.97
C PRO A 4 3.35 -25.10 2.03
N SER A 5 2.68 -25.07 0.87
CA SER A 5 2.78 -23.98 -0.11
C SER A 5 2.16 -22.69 0.42
N SER A 6 1.02 -22.80 1.10
CA SER A 6 0.34 -21.71 1.81
C SER A 6 1.23 -21.13 2.93
N GLN A 7 1.87 -22.00 3.73
CA GLN A 7 2.78 -21.56 4.80
C GLN A 7 4.01 -20.84 4.24
N HIS A 8 4.60 -21.35 3.16
CA HIS A 8 5.74 -20.72 2.50
C HIS A 8 5.38 -19.33 1.95
N LEU A 9 4.26 -19.21 1.25
CA LEU A 9 3.80 -17.92 0.72
C LEU A 9 3.48 -16.93 1.85
N ALA A 10 2.81 -17.38 2.90
CA ALA A 10 2.51 -16.52 4.05
C ALA A 10 3.79 -16.00 4.73
N ARG A 11 4.82 -16.85 4.85
CA ARG A 11 6.14 -16.45 5.36
C ARG A 11 6.79 -15.41 4.45
N ARG A 12 6.77 -15.63 3.12
CA ARG A 12 7.28 -14.65 2.15
C ARG A 12 6.57 -13.29 2.27
N CYS A 13 5.24 -13.30 2.46
CA CYS A 13 4.49 -12.07 2.72
C CYS A 13 4.93 -11.38 4.02
N GLN A 14 5.18 -12.14 5.09
CA GLN A 14 5.70 -11.62 6.35
C GLN A 14 7.11 -11.05 6.19
N ASP A 15 7.98 -11.69 5.41
CA ASP A 15 9.34 -11.21 5.13
C ASP A 15 9.31 -9.86 4.40
N VAL A 16 8.44 -9.70 3.39
CA VAL A 16 8.24 -8.41 2.70
C VAL A 16 7.71 -7.34 3.65
N ALA A 17 6.72 -7.68 4.49
CA ALA A 17 6.18 -6.73 5.48
C ALA A 17 7.23 -6.27 6.48
N GLN A 18 8.02 -7.21 7.01
CA GLN A 18 9.10 -6.93 7.95
C GLN A 18 10.16 -6.04 7.30
N ASN A 19 10.56 -6.32 6.05
CA ASN A 19 11.54 -5.51 5.33
C ASN A 19 11.03 -4.11 4.99
N ALA A 20 9.73 -3.95 4.71
CA ALA A 20 9.11 -2.63 4.59
C ALA A 20 9.19 -1.83 5.90
N ARG A 21 8.99 -2.47 7.05
CA ARG A 21 9.16 -1.85 8.39
C ARG A 21 10.63 -1.52 8.70
N ILE A 22 11.57 -2.38 8.29
CA ILE A 22 13.02 -2.10 8.41
C ILE A 22 13.40 -0.88 7.54
N ALA A 23 12.91 -0.82 6.30
CA ALA A 23 13.08 0.35 5.45
C ALA A 23 12.46 1.61 6.05
N GLU A 24 11.29 1.51 6.69
CA GLU A 24 10.67 2.64 7.37
C GLU A 24 11.57 3.17 8.50
N ALA A 25 12.13 2.28 9.31
CA ALA A 25 13.09 2.64 10.35
C ALA A 25 14.35 3.27 9.74
N TRP A 26 14.84 2.73 8.62
CA TRP A 26 15.99 3.26 7.89
C TRP A 26 15.74 4.67 7.35
N VAL A 27 14.57 4.94 6.75
CA VAL A 27 14.17 6.28 6.28
C VAL A 27 14.08 7.28 7.44
N ASN A 28 13.76 6.79 8.64
CA ASN A 28 13.62 7.62 9.83
C ASN A 28 14.89 7.75 10.69
N ASP A 29 16.00 7.11 10.29
CA ASP A 29 17.29 7.24 10.95
C ASP A 29 17.92 8.61 10.63
N ASP A 30 18.44 9.29 11.66
CA ASP A 30 19.05 10.62 11.53
C ASP A 30 20.25 10.63 10.59
N LYS A 31 20.97 9.51 10.46
CA LYS A 31 22.10 9.35 9.52
C LYS A 31 21.68 9.49 8.06
N ASN A 32 20.40 9.23 7.75
CA ASN A 32 19.86 9.25 6.39
C ASN A 32 19.06 10.54 6.10
N ALA A 33 18.92 11.44 7.08
CA ALA A 33 18.04 12.60 6.99
C ALA A 33 18.32 13.51 5.78
N ASP A 34 19.60 13.72 5.43
CA ASP A 34 19.99 14.52 4.27
C ASP A 34 19.65 13.83 2.94
N LEU A 35 19.71 12.50 2.91
CA LEU A 35 19.44 11.69 1.72
C LEU A 35 17.94 11.64 1.39
N VAL A 36 17.09 11.56 2.40
CA VAL A 36 15.62 11.45 2.24
C VAL A 36 14.86 12.77 2.42
N ALA A 37 15.56 13.84 2.82
CA ALA A 37 15.07 15.14 3.30
C ALA A 37 13.60 15.49 2.98
N ARG A 38 13.29 15.85 1.71
CA ARG A 38 11.95 16.35 1.31
C ARG A 38 10.89 15.26 1.16
N GLU A 39 11.29 13.99 1.11
CA GLU A 39 10.42 12.87 0.80
C GLU A 39 10.16 11.95 2.00
N ARG A 40 10.82 12.19 3.14
CA ARG A 40 10.76 11.34 4.35
C ARG A 40 9.35 10.95 4.77
N GLU A 41 8.43 11.91 4.82
CA GLU A 41 7.05 11.65 5.26
C GLU A 41 6.28 10.80 4.23
N SER A 42 6.43 11.12 2.95
CA SER A 42 5.83 10.36 1.85
C SER A 42 6.35 8.92 1.81
N LEU A 43 7.67 8.75 1.93
CA LEU A 43 8.34 7.46 2.00
C LEU A 43 7.83 6.63 3.19
N THR A 44 7.79 7.22 4.38
CA THR A 44 7.28 6.55 5.58
C THR A 44 5.84 6.05 5.35
N ARG A 45 4.99 6.88 4.76
CA ARG A 45 3.59 6.54 4.45
C ARG A 45 3.50 5.39 3.44
N MET A 46 4.28 5.44 2.36
CA MET A 46 4.29 4.40 1.32
C MET A 46 4.82 3.06 1.86
N LEU A 47 5.86 3.08 2.69
CA LEU A 47 6.44 1.89 3.33
C LEU A 47 5.46 1.22 4.30
N ARG A 48 4.79 1.99 5.17
CA ARG A 48 3.72 1.47 6.05
C ARG A 48 2.59 0.84 5.27
N LYS A 49 2.13 1.50 4.21
CA LYS A 49 1.08 0.97 3.32
C LYS A 49 1.52 -0.36 2.68
N GLY A 50 2.75 -0.45 2.20
CA GLY A 50 3.33 -1.68 1.67
C GLY A 50 3.38 -2.80 2.71
N ALA A 51 3.84 -2.51 3.93
CA ALA A 51 3.88 -3.46 5.03
C ALA A 51 2.49 -4.01 5.36
N LEU A 52 1.50 -3.13 5.51
CA LEU A 52 0.13 -3.50 5.83
C LEU A 52 -0.52 -4.34 4.72
N ARG A 53 -0.28 -4.00 3.44
CA ARG A 53 -0.75 -4.80 2.31
C ARG A 53 -0.12 -6.20 2.31
N ALA A 54 1.18 -6.31 2.57
CA ALA A 54 1.88 -7.59 2.67
C ALA A 54 1.37 -8.44 3.86
N GLU A 55 1.09 -7.85 5.02
CA GLU A 55 0.49 -8.56 6.17
C GLU A 55 -0.90 -9.11 5.88
N ARG A 56 -1.73 -8.35 5.15
CA ARG A 56 -3.04 -8.84 4.69
C ARG A 56 -2.90 -10.01 3.75
N LEU A 57 -1.94 -9.95 2.82
CA LEU A 57 -1.63 -11.07 1.92
C LEU A 57 -1.15 -12.31 2.70
N ALA A 58 -0.37 -12.13 3.78
CA ALA A 58 0.04 -13.22 4.66
C ALA A 58 -1.16 -13.89 5.34
N LYS A 59 -2.08 -13.10 5.90
CA LYS A 59 -3.33 -13.61 6.50
C LYS A 59 -4.19 -14.32 5.45
N ALA A 60 -4.36 -13.71 4.28
CA ALA A 60 -5.12 -14.27 3.17
C ALA A 60 -4.57 -15.62 2.69
N ALA A 61 -3.24 -15.78 2.63
CA ALA A 61 -2.59 -17.02 2.20
C ALA A 61 -2.90 -18.20 3.13
N GLN A 62 -3.10 -17.94 4.42
CA GLN A 62 -3.42 -18.95 5.43
C GLN A 62 -4.91 -19.29 5.52
N ARG A 63 -5.78 -18.46 4.94
CA ARG A 63 -7.23 -18.67 4.95
C ARG A 63 -7.67 -19.64 3.84
N PRO A 64 -8.74 -20.42 4.04
CA PRO A 64 -9.37 -21.23 3.00
C PRO A 64 -9.66 -20.45 1.71
N MET A 65 -9.62 -21.14 0.58
CA MET A 65 -10.35 -20.74 -0.61
C MET A 65 -11.86 -20.87 -0.35
N CYS A 66 -12.68 -19.97 -0.88
CA CYS A 66 -14.14 -20.08 -0.77
C CYS A 66 -14.88 -19.76 -2.06
N VAL A 67 -15.95 -20.51 -2.32
CA VAL A 67 -16.98 -20.12 -3.30
C VAL A 67 -18.05 -19.31 -2.57
N GLY A 68 -18.32 -18.09 -3.01
CA GLY A 68 -19.41 -17.27 -2.47
C GLY A 68 -20.66 -17.32 -3.32
N VAL A 69 -21.81 -17.56 -2.71
CA VAL A 69 -23.12 -17.42 -3.32
C VAL A 69 -23.65 -16.02 -3.01
N PHE A 70 -23.84 -15.20 -4.04
CA PHE A 70 -24.15 -13.78 -3.89
C PHE A 70 -25.20 -13.32 -4.90
N GLY A 71 -25.85 -12.19 -4.64
CA GLY A 71 -26.82 -11.57 -5.55
C GLY A 71 -28.22 -11.34 -4.95
N PRO A 72 -29.12 -10.72 -5.72
CA PRO A 72 -30.44 -10.31 -5.24
C PRO A 72 -31.49 -11.44 -5.26
N SER A 73 -31.21 -12.61 -5.85
CA SER A 73 -32.15 -13.74 -5.84
C SER A 73 -32.09 -14.53 -4.53
N GLN A 74 -32.69 -14.02 -3.44
CA GLN A 74 -32.60 -14.66 -2.12
C GLN A 74 -33.06 -16.13 -2.11
N ALA A 75 -34.24 -16.43 -2.68
CA ALA A 75 -34.75 -17.79 -2.77
C ALA A 75 -33.84 -18.69 -3.63
N GLY A 76 -33.31 -18.16 -4.74
CA GLY A 76 -32.39 -18.88 -5.62
C GLY A 76 -31.06 -19.21 -4.93
N LYS A 77 -30.48 -18.26 -4.18
CA LYS A 77 -29.25 -18.48 -3.41
C LYS A 77 -29.45 -19.51 -2.31
N SER A 78 -30.50 -19.35 -1.50
CA SER A 78 -30.76 -20.23 -0.35
C SER A 78 -30.88 -21.68 -0.82
N TYR A 79 -31.60 -21.90 -1.92
CA TYR A 79 -31.71 -23.23 -2.52
C TYR A 79 -30.40 -23.71 -3.15
N LEU A 80 -29.67 -22.83 -3.86
CA LEU A 80 -28.38 -23.21 -4.44
C LEU A 80 -27.37 -23.62 -3.36
N VAL A 81 -27.28 -22.87 -2.27
CA VAL A 81 -26.45 -23.20 -1.10
C VAL A 81 -26.87 -24.53 -0.50
N GLU A 82 -28.18 -24.74 -0.31
CA GLU A 82 -28.72 -26.00 0.20
C GLU A 82 -28.27 -27.17 -0.67
N VAL A 83 -28.48 -27.11 -1.99
CA VAL A 83 -28.16 -28.23 -2.88
C VAL A 83 -26.65 -28.46 -2.98
N LEU A 84 -25.83 -27.40 -2.96
CA LEU A 84 -24.38 -27.52 -2.96
C LEU A 84 -23.86 -28.15 -1.67
N ALA A 85 -24.40 -27.75 -0.51
CA ALA A 85 -23.98 -28.21 0.82
C ALA A 85 -24.65 -29.53 1.25
N ARG A 86 -25.71 -29.99 0.57
CA ARG A 86 -26.43 -31.21 0.93
C ARG A 86 -25.70 -32.47 0.40
N PRO A 87 -25.49 -33.51 1.24
CA PRO A 87 -24.95 -34.80 0.80
C PRO A 87 -25.86 -35.48 -0.23
N ALA A 88 -25.33 -36.48 -0.93
CA ALA A 88 -26.10 -37.22 -1.95
C ALA A 88 -27.35 -37.88 -1.36
N GLU A 89 -27.27 -38.34 -0.10
CA GLU A 89 -28.37 -38.93 0.65
C GLU A 89 -28.55 -38.19 1.98
N GLY A 90 -29.79 -37.85 2.34
CA GLY A 90 -30.10 -37.18 3.61
C GLY A 90 -30.02 -35.65 3.59
N PRO A 91 -30.31 -34.99 4.73
CA PRO A 91 -30.30 -33.54 4.87
C PRO A 91 -28.91 -32.98 5.21
N LEU A 92 -28.75 -31.66 5.06
CA LEU A 92 -27.58 -30.94 5.55
C LEU A 92 -27.58 -30.90 7.08
N LYS A 93 -26.69 -31.68 7.70
CA LYS A 93 -26.51 -31.71 9.16
C LYS A 93 -25.26 -30.94 9.60
N ALA A 94 -25.44 -30.01 10.53
CA ALA A 94 -24.41 -29.25 11.20
C ALA A 94 -23.89 -30.02 12.42
N ARG A 95 -22.57 -30.13 12.55
CA ARG A 95 -21.88 -30.71 13.69
C ARG A 95 -21.51 -29.62 14.69
N PHE A 96 -21.78 -29.89 15.97
CA PHE A 96 -21.45 -29.04 17.10
C PHE A 96 -20.78 -29.91 18.17
N ASP A 97 -19.68 -29.44 18.76
CA ASP A 97 -18.94 -30.25 19.75
C ASP A 97 -19.84 -30.62 20.94
N GLY A 98 -19.90 -31.92 21.26
CA GLY A 98 -20.68 -32.43 22.38
C GLY A 98 -22.20 -32.49 22.16
N LEU A 99 -22.68 -32.28 20.93
CA LEU A 99 -24.10 -32.40 20.55
C LEU A 99 -24.28 -33.36 19.37
N ASP A 100 -25.48 -33.93 19.25
CA ASP A 100 -25.86 -34.67 18.05
C ASP A 100 -25.96 -33.74 16.84
N PRO A 101 -25.65 -34.22 15.62
CA PRO A 101 -25.74 -33.39 14.42
C PRO A 101 -27.16 -32.84 14.19
N VAL A 102 -27.26 -31.53 14.04
CA VAL A 102 -28.53 -30.78 13.91
C VAL A 102 -28.84 -30.51 12.44
N ASP A 103 -30.10 -30.66 12.03
CA ASP A 103 -30.52 -30.32 10.67
C ASP A 103 -30.51 -28.80 10.45
N PHE A 104 -29.65 -28.33 9.53
CA PHE A 104 -29.46 -26.89 9.32
C PHE A 104 -30.72 -26.22 8.78
N LEU A 105 -31.43 -26.85 7.84
CA LEU A 105 -32.54 -26.21 7.15
C LEU A 105 -33.78 -26.09 8.04
N SER A 106 -34.07 -27.12 8.83
CA SER A 106 -35.27 -27.19 9.64
C SER A 106 -35.11 -26.54 11.03
N GLU A 107 -33.92 -26.58 11.63
CA GLU A 107 -33.71 -26.12 13.01
C GLU A 107 -32.90 -24.82 13.16
N ILE A 108 -32.05 -24.46 12.18
CA ILE A 108 -31.12 -23.32 12.28
C ILE A 108 -31.48 -22.20 11.28
N ASN A 109 -31.69 -22.54 10.00
CA ASN A 109 -31.93 -21.57 8.95
C ASN A 109 -33.30 -20.89 9.17
N PRO A 110 -33.37 -19.56 9.29
CA PRO A 110 -34.62 -18.86 9.55
C PRO A 110 -35.62 -19.00 8.39
N ILE A 111 -36.92 -18.96 8.70
CA ILE A 111 -37.99 -19.03 7.70
C ILE A 111 -38.34 -17.63 7.24
N GLY A 112 -38.30 -17.37 5.92
CA GLY A 112 -38.84 -16.13 5.36
C GLY A 112 -38.66 -16.01 3.85
N GLU A 113 -39.64 -15.41 3.17
CA GLU A 113 -39.55 -15.06 1.74
C GLU A 113 -38.67 -13.82 1.50
N LYS A 114 -38.44 -13.00 2.53
CA LYS A 114 -37.51 -11.86 2.54
C LYS A 114 -36.12 -12.30 3.05
N GLU A 115 -35.11 -11.44 2.87
CA GLU A 115 -33.76 -11.67 3.41
C GLU A 115 -33.80 -12.05 4.88
N SER A 116 -33.51 -13.33 5.13
CA SER A 116 -33.70 -13.96 6.44
C SER A 116 -32.40 -14.03 7.23
N THR A 117 -31.24 -13.80 6.58
CA THR A 117 -29.90 -13.87 7.20
C THR A 117 -29.18 -12.51 7.18
N GLY A 118 -28.61 -12.10 8.32
CA GLY A 118 -27.93 -10.80 8.53
C GLY A 118 -26.41 -10.85 8.65
N LEU A 119 -25.83 -12.04 8.42
CA LEU A 119 -24.40 -12.37 8.55
C LEU A 119 -24.03 -13.42 7.50
N VAL A 120 -22.73 -13.63 7.26
CA VAL A 120 -22.25 -14.65 6.32
C VAL A 120 -22.28 -16.03 6.98
N THR A 121 -22.78 -17.05 6.29
CA THR A 121 -22.70 -18.44 6.78
C THR A 121 -21.64 -19.20 5.99
N ARG A 122 -20.62 -19.73 6.69
CA ARG A 122 -19.58 -20.56 6.11
C ARG A 122 -19.90 -22.03 6.32
N PHE A 123 -19.99 -22.79 5.24
CA PHE A 123 -20.08 -24.25 5.27
C PHE A 123 -18.71 -24.85 4.97
N THR A 124 -18.22 -25.70 5.88
CA THR A 124 -16.92 -26.35 5.74
C THR A 124 -16.93 -27.77 6.27
N ILE A 125 -16.10 -28.64 5.70
CA ILE A 125 -15.81 -29.98 6.25
C ILE A 125 -14.54 -30.00 7.11
N ARG A 126 -13.80 -28.88 7.15
CA ARG A 126 -12.53 -28.78 7.87
C ARG A 126 -12.78 -28.65 9.36
N ARG A 127 -12.22 -29.58 10.12
CA ARG A 127 -12.24 -29.51 11.58
C ARG A 127 -11.30 -28.40 12.06
N PRO A 128 -11.77 -27.44 12.87
CA PRO A 128 -10.91 -26.47 13.50
C PRO A 128 -9.81 -27.14 14.31
N ALA A 129 -8.60 -26.56 14.32
CA ALA A 129 -7.48 -27.10 15.10
C ALA A 129 -7.70 -26.97 16.62
N VAL A 130 -8.49 -25.98 17.04
CA VAL A 130 -8.83 -25.72 18.44
C VAL A 130 -10.29 -26.10 18.66
N PRO A 131 -10.61 -27.03 19.59
CA PRO A 131 -11.99 -27.39 19.90
C PRO A 131 -12.74 -26.21 20.53
N THR A 132 -14.07 -26.24 20.45
CA THR A 132 -14.88 -25.20 21.09
C THR A 132 -14.89 -25.35 22.62
N PRO A 133 -15.02 -24.25 23.40
CA PRO A 133 -15.13 -24.33 24.85
C PRO A 133 -16.37 -25.12 25.29
N PRO A 134 -16.30 -25.92 26.38
CA PRO A 134 -17.44 -26.65 26.89
C PRO A 134 -18.66 -25.75 27.15
N GLY A 135 -19.82 -26.11 26.60
CA GLY A 135 -21.07 -25.35 26.69
C GLY A 135 -21.23 -24.23 25.65
N PHE A 136 -20.22 -23.97 24.81
CA PHE A 136 -20.22 -22.94 23.78
C PHE A 136 -19.86 -23.53 22.40
N PRO A 137 -20.68 -24.43 21.83
CA PRO A 137 -20.31 -25.16 20.63
C PRO A 137 -20.45 -24.37 19.32
N VAL A 138 -21.11 -23.21 19.34
CA VAL A 138 -21.31 -22.37 18.15
C VAL A 138 -20.09 -21.48 17.96
N ARG A 139 -19.44 -21.56 16.80
CA ARG A 139 -18.27 -20.72 16.47
C ARG A 139 -18.66 -19.53 15.59
N LEU A 140 -18.28 -18.35 16.04
CA LEU A 140 -18.61 -17.07 15.43
C LEU A 140 -17.33 -16.29 15.12
N ARG A 141 -17.25 -15.73 13.93
CA ARG A 141 -16.25 -14.70 13.61
C ARG A 141 -16.85 -13.34 13.94
N LEU A 142 -16.14 -12.52 14.70
CA LEU A 142 -16.64 -11.21 15.11
C LEU A 142 -16.19 -10.09 14.16
N LEU A 143 -16.93 -8.99 14.20
CA LEU A 143 -16.51 -7.71 13.65
C LEU A 143 -15.47 -7.08 14.58
N THR A 144 -14.43 -6.48 13.99
CA THR A 144 -13.48 -5.65 14.74
C THR A 144 -14.11 -4.30 15.10
N GLU A 145 -13.47 -3.54 15.99
CA GLU A 145 -13.94 -2.18 16.29
C GLU A 145 -13.91 -1.29 15.03
N MET A 146 -12.88 -1.43 14.19
CA MET A 146 -12.78 -0.69 12.92
C MET A 146 -13.82 -1.14 11.90
N ASP A 147 -14.20 -2.42 11.91
CA ASP A 147 -15.29 -2.91 11.05
C ASP A 147 -16.61 -2.21 11.41
N VAL A 148 -16.91 -2.05 12.71
CA VAL A 148 -18.09 -1.33 13.18
C VAL A 148 -18.05 0.14 12.73
N VAL A 149 -16.89 0.80 12.83
CA VAL A 149 -16.71 2.18 12.36
C VAL A 149 -16.96 2.27 10.83
N LYS A 150 -16.42 1.34 10.05
CA LYS A 150 -16.62 1.28 8.59
C LYS A 150 -18.08 1.03 8.22
N ILE A 151 -18.78 0.17 8.95
CA ILE A 151 -20.22 -0.09 8.76
C ILE A 151 -21.02 1.19 8.97
N LEU A 152 -20.78 1.91 10.06
CA LEU A 152 -21.52 3.13 10.39
C LEU A 152 -21.19 4.28 9.43
N ALA A 153 -19.93 4.45 9.05
CA ALA A 153 -19.54 5.40 8.00
C ALA A 153 -20.22 5.06 6.67
N ASN A 154 -20.23 3.79 6.29
CA ASN A 154 -20.90 3.31 5.08
C ASN A 154 -22.41 3.61 5.09
N SER A 155 -23.10 3.33 6.20
CA SER A 155 -24.50 3.71 6.39
C SER A 155 -24.70 5.21 6.27
N TYR A 156 -23.85 6.03 6.90
CA TYR A 156 -23.96 7.49 6.80
C TYR A 156 -23.81 7.99 5.36
N PHE A 157 -22.78 7.56 4.63
CA PHE A 157 -22.50 8.09 3.29
C PHE A 157 -23.47 7.58 2.21
N PHE A 158 -23.93 6.34 2.31
CA PHE A 158 -24.78 5.74 1.28
C PHE A 158 -26.27 5.77 1.58
N ASP A 159 -26.66 5.86 2.85
CA ASP A 159 -28.06 5.99 3.25
C ASP A 159 -28.43 7.43 3.69
N GLY A 160 -27.47 8.23 4.13
CA GLY A 160 -27.69 9.66 4.37
C GLY A 160 -27.75 10.47 3.08
N ASP A 161 -28.78 11.29 2.93
CA ASP A 161 -28.85 12.31 1.89
C ASP A 161 -27.82 13.41 2.18
N GLN A 162 -26.63 13.27 1.58
CA GLN A 162 -25.49 14.17 1.75
C GLN A 162 -25.78 15.65 1.41
N THR A 163 -26.91 15.95 0.76
CA THR A 163 -27.34 17.34 0.53
C THR A 163 -28.00 17.97 1.75
N LYS A 164 -28.53 17.16 2.66
CA LYS A 164 -29.20 17.56 3.90
C LYS A 164 -28.33 17.39 5.13
N GLU A 165 -27.30 16.54 5.05
CA GLU A 165 -26.35 16.37 6.14
C GLU A 165 -25.46 17.62 6.33
N SER A 166 -25.19 17.96 7.59
CA SER A 166 -24.35 19.10 7.94
C SER A 166 -22.85 18.74 7.91
N VAL A 167 -22.03 19.61 7.35
CA VAL A 167 -20.57 19.49 7.40
C VAL A 167 -20.06 20.33 8.58
N PRO A 168 -19.25 19.75 9.49
CA PRO A 168 -18.73 20.48 10.63
C PRO A 168 -17.80 21.62 10.20
N ASP A 169 -17.89 22.75 10.91
CA ASP A 169 -16.99 23.89 10.73
C ASP A 169 -15.53 23.50 11.10
N PRO A 170 -14.51 23.88 10.30
CA PRO A 170 -13.12 23.53 10.57
C PRO A 170 -12.61 23.97 11.95
N GLY A 171 -13.09 25.11 12.48
CA GLY A 171 -12.74 25.59 13.81
C GLY A 171 -13.32 24.71 14.92
N ARG A 172 -14.55 24.21 14.75
CA ARG A 172 -15.16 23.24 15.66
C ARG A 172 -14.43 21.90 15.64
N LEU A 173 -14.07 21.42 14.46
CA LEU A 173 -13.29 20.18 14.29
C LEU A 173 -11.94 20.27 15.01
N SER A 174 -11.18 21.34 14.76
CA SER A 174 -9.88 21.58 15.41
C SER A 174 -10.01 21.69 16.93
N SER A 175 -11.06 22.34 17.43
CA SER A 175 -11.33 22.47 18.86
C SER A 175 -11.64 21.13 19.52
N ALA A 176 -12.45 20.29 18.85
CA ALA A 176 -12.77 18.95 19.34
C ALA A 176 -11.54 18.04 19.37
N LEU A 177 -10.73 18.02 18.31
CA LEU A 177 -9.47 17.27 18.26
C LEU A 177 -8.48 17.74 19.33
N SER A 178 -8.39 19.05 19.55
CA SER A 178 -7.56 19.63 20.62
C SER A 178 -8.06 19.25 22.02
N ALA A 179 -9.38 19.15 22.23
CA ALA A 179 -9.94 18.70 23.50
C ALA A 179 -9.62 17.22 23.76
N LEU A 180 -9.75 16.37 22.74
CA LEU A 180 -9.37 14.96 22.80
C LEU A 180 -7.87 14.78 23.09
N ALA A 181 -7.01 15.59 22.47
CA ALA A 181 -5.56 15.56 22.70
C ALA A 181 -5.15 15.94 24.14
N ARG A 182 -6.02 16.61 24.91
CA ARG A 182 -5.78 16.96 26.32
C ARG A 182 -6.22 15.87 27.30
N ARG A 183 -6.93 14.84 26.84
CA ARG A 183 -7.34 13.72 27.69
C ARG A 183 -6.11 12.92 28.13
N ALA A 184 -6.18 12.32 29.31
CA ALA A 184 -5.11 11.45 29.78
C ALA A 184 -4.95 10.25 28.83
N PRO A 185 -3.72 9.88 28.44
CA PRO A 185 -3.51 8.78 27.50
C PRO A 185 -3.90 7.44 28.15
N VAL A 186 -4.78 6.70 27.48
CA VAL A 186 -5.21 5.36 27.86
C VAL A 186 -4.97 4.42 26.68
N PRO A 187 -4.13 3.38 26.82
CA PRO A 187 -3.90 2.41 25.75
C PRO A 187 -5.21 1.77 25.29
N SER A 188 -5.56 1.95 24.02
CA SER A 188 -6.82 1.46 23.46
C SER A 188 -6.73 0.01 22.95
N GLY A 189 -5.52 -0.47 22.68
CA GLY A 189 -5.26 -1.72 21.96
C GLY A 189 -5.46 -1.61 20.44
N LEU A 190 -5.72 -0.40 19.92
CA LEU A 190 -5.69 -0.08 18.50
C LEU A 190 -4.35 0.60 18.15
N THR A 191 -3.98 0.54 16.89
CA THR A 191 -2.70 1.00 16.36
C THR A 191 -2.89 2.13 15.35
N GLU A 192 -1.80 2.80 14.97
CA GLU A 192 -1.82 3.77 13.86
C GLU A 192 -2.23 3.09 12.54
N ASP A 193 -1.86 1.83 12.33
CA ASP A 193 -2.16 1.05 11.13
C ASP A 193 -3.67 0.75 11.01
N ASP A 194 -4.37 0.55 12.13
CA ASP A 194 -5.83 0.38 12.14
C ASP A 194 -6.54 1.64 11.63
N VAL A 195 -6.04 2.82 11.99
CA VAL A 195 -6.58 4.11 11.52
C VAL A 195 -6.21 4.35 10.06
N LEU A 196 -5.01 3.98 9.64
CA LEU A 196 -4.61 4.06 8.23
C LEU A 196 -5.50 3.18 7.34
N ASP A 197 -5.83 1.96 7.78
CA ASP A 197 -6.77 1.09 7.07
C ASP A 197 -8.18 1.69 7.00
N LEU A 198 -8.63 2.32 8.08
CA LEU A 198 -9.91 3.03 8.10
C LEU A 198 -9.89 4.23 7.12
N GLU A 199 -8.82 5.02 7.11
CA GLU A 199 -8.63 6.14 6.19
C GLU A 199 -8.69 5.66 4.73
N GLU A 200 -7.96 4.60 4.38
CA GLU A 200 -7.94 4.03 3.03
C GLU A 200 -9.33 3.54 2.60
N TYR A 201 -10.06 2.87 3.50
CA TYR A 201 -11.43 2.47 3.24
C TYR A 201 -12.31 3.69 2.95
N CYS A 202 -12.24 4.72 3.79
CA CYS A 202 -13.04 5.93 3.63
C CYS A 202 -12.70 6.69 2.35
N GLN A 203 -11.42 6.85 2.01
CA GLN A 203 -10.99 7.53 0.79
C GLN A 203 -11.39 6.76 -0.47
N LYS A 204 -11.28 5.42 -0.45
CA LYS A 204 -11.67 4.58 -1.58
C LYS A 204 -13.18 4.63 -1.84
N HIS A 205 -14.00 4.56 -0.79
CA HIS A 205 -15.45 4.40 -0.93
C HIS A 205 -16.24 5.71 -0.88
N PHE A 206 -15.70 6.74 -0.22
CA PHE A 206 -16.39 8.01 0.03
C PHE A 206 -15.60 9.23 -0.46
N GLY A 207 -14.53 9.03 -1.24
CA GLY A 207 -13.74 10.11 -1.84
C GLY A 207 -14.59 11.12 -2.61
N GLY A 208 -14.36 12.41 -2.37
CA GLY A 208 -15.14 13.51 -2.95
C GLY A 208 -16.46 13.82 -2.23
N ALA A 209 -16.77 13.14 -1.12
CA ALA A 209 -17.87 13.54 -0.26
C ALA A 209 -17.47 14.77 0.59
N ARG A 210 -18.40 15.74 0.69
CA ARG A 210 -18.16 17.02 1.38
C ARG A 210 -17.64 16.87 2.81
N LEU A 211 -18.14 15.88 3.56
CA LEU A 211 -17.68 15.60 4.92
C LEU A 211 -16.23 15.10 4.92
N LEU A 212 -15.87 14.18 4.02
CA LEU A 212 -14.53 13.62 3.98
C LEU A 212 -13.49 14.67 3.58
N ASP A 213 -13.83 15.56 2.64
CA ASP A 213 -12.98 16.69 2.26
C ASP A 213 -12.72 17.64 3.45
N ALA A 214 -13.74 17.89 4.27
CA ALA A 214 -13.61 18.70 5.50
C ALA A 214 -12.77 18.02 6.59
N LEU A 215 -12.66 16.69 6.55
CA LEU A 215 -11.86 15.87 7.48
C LEU A 215 -10.41 15.68 7.02
N GLY A 216 -9.87 16.52 6.12
CA GLY A 216 -8.50 16.36 5.61
C GLY A 216 -7.41 16.25 6.69
N ARG A 217 -7.48 17.08 7.75
CA ARG A 217 -6.53 17.02 8.90
C ARG A 217 -6.91 16.02 9.99
N PHE A 218 -8.15 15.53 9.98
CA PHE A 218 -8.64 14.59 10.99
C PHE A 218 -7.82 13.31 11.02
N TRP A 219 -7.38 12.79 9.86
CA TRP A 219 -6.67 11.51 9.78
C TRP A 219 -5.28 11.54 10.41
N GLU A 220 -4.56 12.65 10.33
CA GLU A 220 -3.27 12.83 11.02
C GLU A 220 -3.44 12.80 12.55
N ASP A 221 -4.42 13.53 13.06
CA ASP A 221 -4.73 13.55 14.48
C ASP A 221 -5.29 12.22 14.97
N ALA A 222 -6.21 11.60 14.21
CA ALA A 222 -6.81 10.32 14.55
C ALA A 222 -5.75 9.22 14.67
N ARG A 223 -4.77 9.17 13.76
CA ARG A 223 -3.66 8.20 13.82
C ARG A 223 -2.91 8.29 15.15
N ARG A 224 -2.61 9.52 15.60
CA ARG A 224 -1.93 9.77 16.89
C ARG A 224 -2.82 9.52 18.11
N LEU A 225 -4.09 9.89 18.04
CA LEU A 225 -5.00 9.90 19.20
C LEU A 225 -5.63 8.54 19.48
N VAL A 226 -6.10 7.81 18.47
CA VAL A 226 -6.82 6.53 18.64
C VAL A 226 -6.08 5.51 19.52
N PRO A 227 -4.75 5.30 19.38
CA PRO A 227 -4.00 4.37 20.24
C PRO A 227 -4.01 4.74 21.73
N GLN A 228 -4.28 6.02 22.04
CA GLN A 228 -4.14 6.60 23.37
C GLN A 228 -5.48 7.13 23.94
N LEU A 229 -6.61 6.87 23.28
CA LEU A 229 -7.93 7.28 23.76
C LEU A 229 -8.69 6.12 24.43
N ASP A 230 -9.36 6.44 25.54
CA ASP A 230 -10.37 5.58 26.14
C ASP A 230 -11.59 5.40 25.21
N LEU A 231 -12.48 4.45 25.52
CA LEU A 231 -13.63 4.16 24.66
C LEU A 231 -14.52 5.39 24.44
N ALA A 232 -14.72 6.21 25.47
CA ALA A 232 -15.52 7.44 25.37
C ALA A 232 -14.87 8.45 24.42
N GLY A 233 -13.56 8.67 24.52
CA GLY A 233 -12.82 9.53 23.60
C GLY A 233 -12.82 9.02 22.17
N ARG A 234 -12.74 7.69 21.96
CA ARG A 234 -12.86 7.10 20.62
C ARG A 234 -14.27 7.25 20.03
N ALA A 235 -15.32 7.11 20.85
CA ALA A 235 -16.70 7.36 20.42
C ALA A 235 -16.89 8.81 19.98
N GLU A 236 -16.35 9.77 20.74
CA GLU A 236 -16.37 11.18 20.38
C GLU A 236 -15.61 11.44 19.08
N LEU A 237 -14.40 10.88 18.92
CA LEU A 237 -13.60 11.03 17.72
C LEU A 237 -14.29 10.46 16.47
N PHE A 238 -14.70 9.18 16.51
CA PHE A 238 -15.31 8.52 15.35
C PHE A 238 -16.70 9.04 15.03
N SER A 239 -17.39 9.68 15.99
CA SER A 239 -18.68 10.32 15.72
C SER A 239 -18.64 11.35 14.59
N MET A 240 -17.46 11.94 14.35
CA MET A 240 -17.22 12.89 13.27
C MET A 240 -17.36 12.25 11.88
N LEU A 241 -17.18 10.93 11.74
CA LEU A 241 -17.30 10.20 10.48
C LEU A 241 -18.76 9.97 10.07
N TRP A 242 -19.71 10.15 10.98
CA TRP A 242 -21.15 10.02 10.72
C TRP A 242 -21.94 11.23 11.22
N GLY A 243 -21.35 12.43 11.08
CA GLY A 243 -22.04 13.70 11.34
C GLY A 243 -22.47 13.94 12.80
N GLY A 244 -21.99 13.14 13.75
CA GLY A 244 -22.39 13.23 15.16
C GLY A 244 -23.75 12.62 15.50
N HIS A 245 -24.36 11.85 14.58
CA HIS A 245 -25.66 11.20 14.80
C HIS A 245 -25.64 10.30 16.04
N ALA A 246 -26.38 10.69 17.08
CA ALA A 246 -26.36 10.04 18.38
C ALA A 246 -26.75 8.55 18.36
N PRO A 247 -27.73 8.09 17.55
CA PRO A 247 -28.04 6.66 17.43
C PRO A 247 -26.84 5.81 16.98
N PHE A 248 -26.05 6.30 16.02
CA PHE A 248 -24.84 5.64 15.56
C PHE A 248 -23.73 5.62 16.62
N THR A 249 -23.50 6.74 17.30
CA THR A 249 -22.49 6.81 18.37
C THR A 249 -22.83 5.88 19.54
N ARG A 250 -24.12 5.76 19.91
CA ARG A 250 -24.56 4.83 20.96
C ARG A 250 -24.32 3.38 20.58
N ILE A 251 -24.71 2.95 19.37
CA ILE A 251 -24.51 1.57 18.95
C ILE A 251 -23.02 1.23 18.76
N TYR A 252 -22.21 2.16 18.24
CA TYR A 252 -20.75 2.01 18.22
C TYR A 252 -20.21 1.74 19.62
N THR A 253 -20.58 2.57 20.59
CA THR A 253 -20.08 2.46 21.97
C THR A 253 -20.45 1.11 22.57
N ALA A 254 -21.69 0.66 22.39
CA ALA A 254 -22.17 -0.61 22.92
C ALA A 254 -21.44 -1.82 22.30
N LEU A 255 -21.22 -1.82 20.98
CA LEU A 255 -20.52 -2.92 20.30
C LEU A 255 -19.01 -2.90 20.62
N ALA A 256 -18.38 -1.72 20.66
CA ALA A 256 -16.98 -1.56 20.99
C ALA A 256 -16.68 -1.95 22.45
N ASP A 257 -17.56 -1.63 23.40
CA ASP A 257 -17.47 -2.10 24.79
C ASP A 257 -17.48 -3.63 24.88
N ALA A 258 -18.38 -4.29 24.15
CA ALA A 258 -18.44 -5.75 24.07
C ALA A 258 -17.15 -6.36 23.50
N ILE A 259 -16.61 -5.77 22.42
CA ILE A 259 -15.34 -6.19 21.80
C ILE A 259 -14.20 -6.06 22.81
N VAL A 260 -14.11 -4.93 23.52
CA VAL A 260 -13.06 -4.69 24.54
C VAL A 260 -13.18 -5.70 25.69
N LYS A 261 -14.38 -5.94 26.21
CA LYS A 261 -14.62 -6.91 27.30
C LYS A 261 -14.29 -8.35 26.92
N LEU A 262 -14.46 -8.72 25.65
CA LEU A 262 -14.05 -10.02 25.12
C LEU A 262 -12.55 -10.16 24.90
N GLY A 263 -11.78 -9.06 25.05
CA GLY A 263 -10.35 -9.03 24.76
C GLY A 263 -10.02 -8.91 23.27
N ARG A 264 -10.90 -8.27 22.48
CA ARG A 264 -10.75 -8.03 21.04
C ARG A 264 -10.46 -9.30 20.20
N PRO A 265 -11.20 -10.41 20.37
CA PRO A 265 -10.89 -11.63 19.65
C PRO A 265 -11.41 -11.60 18.20
N ASP A 266 -10.70 -12.29 17.30
CA ASP A 266 -11.21 -12.57 15.95
C ASP A 266 -12.40 -13.55 15.97
N GLU A 267 -12.40 -14.48 16.93
CA GLU A 267 -13.40 -15.53 17.10
C GLU A 267 -14.00 -15.52 18.51
N ALA A 268 -15.30 -15.77 18.59
CA ALA A 268 -16.01 -16.03 19.83
C ALA A 268 -16.92 -17.24 19.70
N PHE A 269 -17.32 -17.77 20.85
CA PHE A 269 -18.13 -18.97 20.97
C PHE A 269 -19.43 -18.65 21.69
N ALA A 270 -20.53 -19.28 21.26
CA ALA A 270 -21.86 -19.10 21.83
C ALA A 270 -22.51 -20.45 22.18
N PRO A 271 -23.45 -20.49 23.15
CA PRO A 271 -24.31 -21.63 23.38
C PRO A 271 -25.19 -21.93 22.15
N ILE A 272 -25.63 -23.18 22.01
CA ILE A 272 -26.54 -23.58 20.91
C ILE A 272 -27.86 -22.79 20.91
N ALA A 273 -28.28 -22.28 22.08
CA ALA A 273 -29.44 -21.41 22.24
C ALA A 273 -29.35 -20.09 21.46
N ALA A 274 -28.16 -19.70 20.97
CA ALA A 274 -27.98 -18.58 20.05
C ALA A 274 -28.61 -18.87 18.66
N LEU A 275 -28.68 -20.14 18.26
CA LEU A 275 -29.18 -20.59 16.97
C LEU A 275 -30.54 -21.29 17.04
N ILE A 276 -30.82 -22.00 18.13
CA ILE A 276 -32.03 -22.82 18.29
C ILE A 276 -32.88 -22.28 19.45
N PRO A 277 -34.18 -22.03 19.23
CA PRO A 277 -34.93 -22.17 17.97
C PRO A 277 -34.49 -21.16 16.90
N ARG A 278 -34.67 -21.51 15.61
CA ARG A 278 -34.30 -20.65 14.47
C ARG A 278 -34.92 -19.25 14.49
N THR A 279 -36.16 -19.13 14.99
CA THR A 279 -36.89 -17.86 15.07
C THR A 279 -36.29 -16.97 16.15
N GLY A 280 -35.92 -15.74 15.81
CA GLY A 280 -35.24 -14.84 16.74
C GLY A 280 -33.82 -15.29 17.08
N SER A 281 -33.21 -16.18 16.29
CA SER A 281 -31.80 -16.56 16.42
C SER A 281 -30.86 -15.41 16.02
N ILE A 282 -29.56 -15.53 16.31
CA ILE A 282 -28.58 -14.52 15.85
C ILE A 282 -28.43 -14.49 14.32
N LEU A 283 -28.88 -15.53 13.63
CA LEU A 283 -28.88 -15.63 12.17
C LEU A 283 -30.07 -14.87 11.58
N ASP A 284 -31.20 -14.80 12.29
CA ASP A 284 -32.44 -14.14 11.87
C ASP A 284 -32.29 -12.60 11.84
N VAL A 285 -32.52 -12.00 10.67
CA VAL A 285 -32.49 -10.53 10.48
C VAL A 285 -33.49 -9.80 11.38
N ALA A 286 -34.63 -10.42 11.70
CA ALA A 286 -35.64 -9.81 12.56
C ALA A 286 -35.09 -9.50 13.96
N THR A 287 -34.12 -10.28 14.43
CA THR A 287 -33.44 -10.12 15.72
C THR A 287 -32.75 -8.76 15.86
N LEU A 288 -32.36 -8.11 14.74
CA LEU A 288 -31.76 -6.78 14.76
C LEU A 288 -32.75 -5.64 15.09
N ALA A 289 -34.06 -5.90 15.18
CA ALA A 289 -35.02 -4.88 15.62
C ALA A 289 -34.71 -4.35 17.03
N GLY A 290 -34.26 -5.21 17.94
CA GLY A 290 -33.88 -4.82 19.30
C GLY A 290 -32.49 -4.19 19.42
N LEU A 291 -31.91 -3.64 18.33
CA LEU A 291 -30.54 -3.12 18.33
C LEU A 291 -30.38 -1.86 19.21
N ALA A 292 -31.43 -1.05 19.30
CA ALA A 292 -31.48 0.13 20.15
C ALA A 292 -31.73 -0.22 21.63
N ASP A 293 -32.27 -1.40 21.91
CA ASP A 293 -32.68 -1.79 23.25
C ASP A 293 -31.51 -2.32 24.09
N GLU A 294 -31.57 -2.05 25.40
CA GLU A 294 -30.62 -2.58 26.39
C GLU A 294 -31.17 -3.82 27.11
N GLY A 295 -32.48 -4.04 27.05
CA GLY A 295 -33.19 -5.16 27.67
C GLY A 295 -33.59 -6.26 26.67
N GLY A 296 -34.04 -7.41 27.18
CA GLY A 296 -34.53 -8.52 26.36
C GLY A 296 -33.72 -9.81 26.53
N ASP A 297 -33.95 -10.76 25.61
CA ASP A 297 -33.23 -12.03 25.57
C ASP A 297 -31.74 -11.82 25.27
N ALA A 298 -30.88 -12.54 25.98
CA ALA A 298 -29.44 -12.31 26.00
C ALA A 298 -28.66 -13.60 25.73
N VAL A 299 -27.53 -13.46 25.04
CA VAL A 299 -26.63 -14.55 24.68
C VAL A 299 -25.27 -14.30 25.35
N ASP A 300 -24.72 -15.36 25.92
CA ASP A 300 -23.36 -15.37 26.44
C ASP A 300 -22.38 -15.63 25.28
N LEU A 301 -21.43 -14.72 25.08
CA LEU A 301 -20.31 -14.89 24.15
C LEU A 301 -19.03 -15.11 24.95
N ARG A 302 -18.21 -16.06 24.50
CA ARG A 302 -16.93 -16.40 25.14
C ARG A 302 -15.79 -16.40 24.13
N SER A 303 -14.68 -15.74 24.44
CA SER A 303 -13.47 -15.78 23.62
C SER A 303 -12.64 -17.03 23.90
N ALA A 304 -11.71 -17.36 23.00
CA ALA A 304 -10.76 -18.47 23.20
C ALA A 304 -9.87 -18.29 24.45
N SER A 305 -9.59 -17.04 24.85
CA SER A 305 -8.84 -16.72 26.07
C SER A 305 -9.65 -16.90 27.35
N GLY A 306 -10.96 -17.16 27.23
CA GLY A 306 -11.86 -17.42 28.34
C GLY A 306 -12.64 -16.20 28.83
N ALA A 307 -12.41 -15.01 28.26
CA ALA A 307 -13.23 -13.83 28.57
C ALA A 307 -14.68 -14.06 28.11
N GLN A 308 -15.65 -13.66 28.93
CA GLN A 308 -17.07 -13.88 28.66
C GLN A 308 -17.85 -12.58 28.84
N VAL A 309 -18.79 -12.32 27.94
CA VAL A 309 -19.71 -11.19 28.02
C VAL A 309 -21.14 -11.66 27.73
N ARG A 310 -22.09 -11.13 28.49
CA ARG A 310 -23.53 -11.36 28.24
C ARG A 310 -24.09 -10.15 27.52
N LEU A 311 -24.69 -10.35 26.35
CA LEU A 311 -25.17 -9.26 25.50
C LEU A 311 -26.61 -9.52 25.07
N PRO A 312 -27.43 -8.46 24.86
CA PRO A 312 -28.68 -8.60 24.13
C PRO A 312 -28.45 -9.32 22.81
N ARG A 313 -29.35 -10.24 22.47
CA ARG A 313 -29.20 -11.09 21.28
C ARG A 313 -29.04 -10.28 20.00
N ALA A 314 -29.74 -9.15 19.88
CA ALA A 314 -29.61 -8.20 18.77
C ALA A 314 -28.18 -7.66 18.62
N ARG A 315 -27.51 -7.33 19.73
CA ARG A 315 -26.12 -6.84 19.72
C ARG A 315 -25.14 -7.97 19.40
N ALA A 316 -25.38 -9.19 19.87
CA ALA A 316 -24.59 -10.37 19.48
C ALA A 316 -24.73 -10.66 17.97
N ALA A 317 -25.94 -10.61 17.43
CA ALA A 317 -26.22 -10.73 15.99
C ALA A 317 -25.53 -9.62 15.19
N ALA A 318 -25.60 -8.37 15.68
CA ALA A 318 -24.94 -7.23 15.05
C ALA A 318 -23.41 -7.40 15.01
N LEU A 319 -22.79 -7.84 16.11
CA LEU A 319 -21.35 -8.03 16.25
C LEU A 319 -20.80 -9.22 15.45
N THR A 320 -21.64 -10.20 15.12
CA THR A 320 -21.23 -11.40 14.39
C THR A 320 -21.08 -11.12 12.90
N ALA A 321 -19.89 -11.34 12.35
CA ALA A 321 -19.60 -11.22 10.92
C ALA A 321 -19.91 -12.53 10.16
N GLU A 322 -19.52 -13.66 10.76
CA GLU A 322 -19.62 -14.99 10.16
C GLU A 322 -20.11 -16.02 11.18
N LEU A 323 -20.97 -16.93 10.75
CA LEU A 323 -21.30 -18.17 11.44
C LEU A 323 -20.62 -19.33 10.72
N GLN A 324 -19.81 -20.12 11.44
CA GLN A 324 -19.19 -21.32 10.88
C GLN A 324 -20.06 -22.55 11.15
N ILE A 325 -20.49 -23.21 10.07
CA ILE A 325 -21.21 -24.47 10.06
C ILE A 325 -20.27 -25.58 9.60
N GLU A 326 -19.86 -26.42 10.55
CA GLU A 326 -19.10 -27.62 10.27
C GLU A 326 -20.06 -28.72 9.79
N MET A 327 -19.91 -29.15 8.55
CA MET A 327 -20.81 -30.16 7.96
C MET A 327 -20.45 -31.55 8.47
N ASN A 328 -21.48 -32.35 8.75
CA ASN A 328 -21.29 -33.71 9.23
C ASN A 328 -20.62 -34.61 8.17
N GLU A 329 -21.07 -34.49 6.93
CA GLU A 329 -20.66 -35.31 5.78
C GLU A 329 -20.13 -34.43 4.66
N ARG A 330 -19.30 -35.04 3.78
CA ARG A 330 -18.75 -34.36 2.61
C ARG A 330 -19.78 -34.33 1.47
N PRO A 331 -20.30 -33.15 1.06
CA PRO A 331 -21.39 -33.10 0.08
C PRO A 331 -20.93 -33.25 -1.37
N ARG A 332 -19.79 -32.63 -1.71
CA ARG A 332 -19.24 -32.56 -3.07
C ARG A 332 -17.71 -32.62 -3.02
N PRO A 333 -17.03 -33.05 -4.10
CA PRO A 333 -15.57 -33.17 -4.12
C PRO A 333 -14.82 -31.86 -3.84
N PHE A 334 -15.32 -30.72 -4.32
CA PHE A 334 -14.64 -29.43 -4.13
C PHE A 334 -14.50 -28.99 -2.66
N PHE A 335 -15.28 -29.56 -1.74
CA PHE A 335 -15.18 -29.25 -0.31
C PHE A 335 -13.88 -29.74 0.34
N ASP A 336 -13.12 -30.61 -0.31
CA ASP A 336 -11.77 -31.01 0.16
C ASP A 336 -10.85 -29.77 0.25
N ASP A 337 -10.98 -28.86 -0.71
CA ASP A 337 -10.09 -27.73 -0.90
C ASP A 337 -10.74 -26.36 -0.63
N THR A 338 -12.07 -26.28 -0.72
CA THR A 338 -12.79 -25.01 -0.80
C THR A 338 -14.03 -25.00 0.09
N ASP A 339 -14.21 -23.93 0.86
CA ASP A 339 -15.42 -23.72 1.66
C ASP A 339 -16.53 -23.06 0.82
N LEU A 340 -17.78 -23.13 1.28
CA LEU A 340 -18.91 -22.42 0.67
C LEU A 340 -19.36 -21.28 1.59
N LEU A 341 -19.52 -20.09 1.03
CA LEU A 341 -20.04 -18.91 1.74
C LEU A 341 -21.42 -18.55 1.21
N ASP A 342 -22.39 -18.49 2.11
CA ASP A 342 -23.70 -17.88 1.84
C ASP A 342 -23.69 -16.43 2.31
N PHE A 343 -23.77 -15.51 1.35
CA PHE A 343 -23.82 -14.08 1.64
C PHE A 343 -25.26 -13.59 1.78
N PRO A 344 -25.52 -12.68 2.75
CA PRO A 344 -26.81 -12.02 2.87
C PRO A 344 -27.17 -11.29 1.56
N GLY A 345 -28.47 -11.10 1.33
CA GLY A 345 -28.98 -10.41 0.13
C GLY A 345 -28.46 -8.98 0.01
N ALA A 346 -28.09 -8.59 -1.21
CA ALA A 346 -27.74 -7.20 -1.47
C ALA A 346 -29.00 -6.33 -1.41
N ARG A 347 -28.95 -5.24 -0.64
CA ARG A 347 -30.08 -4.33 -0.44
C ARG A 347 -29.91 -3.02 -1.19
N SER A 348 -31.03 -2.47 -1.64
CA SER A 348 -31.11 -1.11 -2.19
C SER A 348 -30.84 -0.08 -1.10
N ARG A 349 -30.05 0.94 -1.44
CA ARG A 349 -29.78 2.09 -0.57
C ARG A 349 -30.97 3.04 -0.53
N GLN A 350 -31.18 3.68 0.61
CA GLN A 350 -32.23 4.69 0.77
C GLN A 350 -31.57 6.04 0.99
N LYS A 351 -31.84 7.07 0.18
CA LYS A 351 -31.33 8.42 0.46
C LYS A 351 -32.30 9.15 1.38
N VAL A 352 -32.01 9.19 2.67
CA VAL A 352 -32.88 9.78 3.70
C VAL A 352 -32.17 10.88 4.49
N HIS A 353 -32.92 11.83 5.02
CA HIS A 353 -32.38 12.76 6.02
C HIS A 353 -32.26 12.02 7.35
N LEU A 354 -31.04 11.72 7.79
CA LEU A 354 -30.84 10.74 8.87
C LEU A 354 -31.46 11.18 10.20
N GLU A 355 -31.35 12.47 10.55
CA GLU A 355 -31.91 13.01 11.80
C GLU A 355 -33.43 12.76 11.88
N VAL A 356 -34.17 13.19 10.85
CA VAL A 356 -35.62 12.98 10.76
C VAL A 356 -35.97 11.50 10.66
N PHE A 357 -35.17 10.71 9.93
CA PHE A 357 -35.43 9.28 9.78
C PHE A 357 -35.32 8.54 11.11
N PHE A 358 -34.34 8.88 11.96
CA PHE A 358 -34.21 8.31 13.29
C PHE A 358 -35.32 8.75 14.25
N GLU A 359 -35.89 9.94 14.08
CA GLU A 359 -37.01 10.43 14.89
C GLU A 359 -38.34 9.79 14.50
N GLU A 360 -38.60 9.63 13.19
CA GLU A 360 -39.91 9.20 12.67
C GLU A 360 -40.06 7.68 12.55
N LYS A 361 -38.95 6.93 12.43
CA LYS A 361 -38.99 5.47 12.20
C LYS A 361 -38.29 4.70 13.30
N GLU A 362 -39.08 3.91 14.04
CA GLU A 362 -38.59 3.03 15.11
C GLU A 362 -37.49 2.07 14.63
N ASP A 363 -37.65 1.48 13.44
CA ASP A 363 -36.69 0.55 12.83
C ASP A 363 -35.51 1.24 12.09
N ALA A 364 -35.36 2.58 12.18
CA ALA A 364 -34.36 3.32 11.41
C ALA A 364 -32.93 2.84 11.64
N LEU A 365 -32.55 2.61 12.90
CA LEU A 365 -31.21 2.14 13.27
C LEU A 365 -30.92 0.74 12.73
N LYS A 366 -31.88 -0.18 12.88
CA LYS A 366 -31.80 -1.53 12.32
C LYS A 366 -31.59 -1.48 10.81
N GLU A 367 -32.42 -0.76 10.08
CA GLU A 367 -32.41 -0.74 8.62
C GLU A 367 -31.13 -0.10 8.05
N THR A 368 -30.67 1.01 8.65
CA THR A 368 -29.42 1.66 8.24
C THR A 368 -28.20 0.82 8.58
N PHE A 369 -28.12 0.26 9.80
CA PHE A 369 -27.01 -0.60 10.22
C PHE A 369 -26.93 -1.88 9.39
N LEU A 370 -28.06 -2.53 9.12
CA LEU A 370 -28.12 -3.75 8.32
C LEU A 370 -27.61 -3.52 6.89
N ARG A 371 -28.03 -2.44 6.22
CA ARG A 371 -27.53 -2.11 4.87
C ARG A 371 -26.04 -1.83 4.85
N GLY A 372 -25.54 -1.07 5.83
CA GLY A 372 -24.10 -0.83 6.01
C GLY A 372 -23.33 -2.13 6.24
N LYS A 373 -23.84 -2.99 7.14
CA LYS A 373 -23.22 -4.28 7.50
C LYS A 373 -23.12 -5.22 6.31
N ILE A 374 -24.22 -5.42 5.57
CA ILE A 374 -24.25 -6.32 4.41
C ILE A 374 -23.25 -5.87 3.34
N ALA A 375 -23.20 -4.57 3.03
CA ALA A 375 -22.25 -4.06 2.05
C ALA A 375 -20.80 -4.19 2.52
N TYR A 376 -20.53 -3.84 3.78
CA TYR A 376 -19.20 -3.97 4.35
C TYR A 376 -18.73 -5.43 4.42
N LEU A 377 -19.60 -6.38 4.75
CA LEU A 377 -19.25 -7.80 4.75
C LEU A 377 -18.77 -8.25 3.38
N PHE A 378 -19.40 -7.81 2.29
CA PHE A 378 -18.89 -8.11 0.95
C PHE A 378 -17.48 -7.54 0.75
N ASP A 379 -17.28 -6.24 1.04
CA ASP A 379 -15.98 -5.56 0.92
C ASP A 379 -14.88 -6.27 1.73
N ARG A 380 -15.20 -6.70 2.96
CA ARG A 380 -14.28 -7.39 3.86
C ARG A 380 -13.76 -8.69 3.25
N TYR A 381 -14.65 -9.53 2.70
CA TYR A 381 -14.24 -10.83 2.15
C TYR A 381 -13.49 -10.71 0.81
N VAL A 382 -13.75 -9.63 0.05
CA VAL A 382 -12.95 -9.28 -1.12
C VAL A 382 -11.56 -8.81 -0.70
N ALA A 383 -11.46 -7.93 0.31
CA ALA A 383 -10.19 -7.42 0.83
C ALA A 383 -9.31 -8.52 1.46
N GLU A 384 -9.93 -9.48 2.16
CA GLU A 384 -9.27 -10.63 2.76
C GLU A 384 -8.96 -11.77 1.77
N GLN A 385 -9.39 -11.63 0.50
CA GLN A 385 -9.23 -12.64 -0.56
C GLN A 385 -9.81 -14.02 -0.21
N GLU A 386 -10.92 -14.02 0.53
CA GLU A 386 -11.65 -15.25 0.81
C GLU A 386 -12.70 -15.54 -0.28
N LEU A 387 -13.25 -14.50 -0.91
CA LEU A 387 -14.14 -14.64 -2.06
C LEU A 387 -13.35 -14.87 -3.35
N THR A 388 -12.92 -16.11 -3.59
CA THR A 388 -12.10 -16.47 -4.75
C THR A 388 -12.93 -16.78 -5.99
N SER A 389 -14.14 -17.30 -5.82
CA SER A 389 -15.09 -17.54 -6.91
C SER A 389 -16.50 -17.16 -6.48
N MET A 390 -17.33 -16.72 -7.42
CA MET A 390 -18.64 -16.15 -7.11
C MET A 390 -19.74 -16.77 -7.99
N LEU A 391 -20.77 -17.32 -7.34
CA LEU A 391 -22.03 -17.70 -7.96
C LEU A 391 -23.02 -16.54 -7.81
N LEU A 392 -23.10 -15.70 -8.84
CA LEU A 392 -23.93 -14.50 -8.87
C LEU A 392 -25.38 -14.86 -9.31
N CYS A 393 -26.28 -14.97 -8.34
CA CYS A 393 -27.66 -15.41 -8.53
C CYS A 393 -28.60 -14.23 -8.85
N ILE A 394 -29.10 -14.18 -10.09
CA ILE A 394 -30.01 -13.12 -10.57
C ILE A 394 -31.41 -13.70 -10.82
N ARG A 395 -32.46 -13.04 -10.29
CA ARG A 395 -33.88 -13.40 -10.50
C ARG A 395 -34.51 -12.58 -11.63
N PRO A 396 -35.62 -13.00 -12.24
CA PRO A 396 -36.32 -12.24 -13.29
C PRO A 396 -37.15 -11.13 -12.64
N SER A 397 -36.50 -10.04 -12.24
CA SER A 397 -37.14 -8.84 -11.72
C SER A 397 -36.43 -7.59 -12.19
N VAL A 398 -37.08 -6.43 -11.97
CA VAL A 398 -36.37 -5.15 -12.02
C VAL A 398 -35.25 -5.22 -10.98
N MET A 399 -34.05 -4.84 -11.40
CA MET A 399 -32.88 -4.87 -10.55
C MET A 399 -32.85 -3.61 -9.68
N GLU A 400 -33.26 -3.73 -8.42
CA GLU A 400 -33.41 -2.59 -7.50
C GLU A 400 -32.06 -2.14 -6.88
N VAL A 401 -31.07 -3.02 -6.83
CA VAL A 401 -29.78 -2.78 -6.18
C VAL A 401 -28.84 -2.02 -7.11
N VAL A 402 -28.93 -0.70 -7.16
CA VAL A 402 -28.15 0.12 -8.11
C VAL A 402 -26.63 -0.05 -7.98
N THR A 403 -26.13 -0.38 -6.78
CA THR A 403 -24.68 -0.48 -6.50
C THR A 403 -24.05 -1.84 -6.87
N LEU A 404 -24.86 -2.85 -7.21
CA LEU A 404 -24.35 -4.20 -7.49
C LEU A 404 -23.39 -4.27 -8.70
N PRO A 405 -23.61 -3.54 -9.82
CA PRO A 405 -22.67 -3.54 -10.93
C PRO A 405 -21.26 -3.10 -10.57
N ASP A 406 -21.13 -2.06 -9.73
CA ASP A 406 -19.83 -1.56 -9.28
C ASP A 406 -19.13 -2.56 -8.35
N LEU A 407 -19.87 -3.15 -7.40
CA LEU A 407 -19.34 -4.19 -6.51
C LEU A 407 -18.78 -5.39 -7.27
N VAL A 408 -19.51 -5.88 -8.28
CA VAL A 408 -19.07 -7.00 -9.12
C VAL A 408 -17.87 -6.60 -9.98
N ASN A 409 -17.87 -5.39 -10.55
CA ASN A 409 -16.75 -4.89 -11.35
C ASN A 409 -15.46 -4.74 -10.53
N ASP A 410 -15.54 -4.21 -9.31
CA ASP A 410 -14.40 -4.08 -8.40
C ASP A 410 -13.84 -5.45 -8.02
N TRP A 411 -14.72 -6.42 -7.73
CA TRP A 411 -14.30 -7.78 -7.46
C TRP A 411 -13.63 -8.42 -8.69
N ILE A 412 -14.18 -8.28 -9.90
CA ILE A 412 -13.54 -8.73 -11.16
C ILE A 412 -12.17 -8.08 -11.32
N GLY A 413 -12.08 -6.77 -11.10
CA GLY A 413 -10.84 -6.00 -11.20
C GLY A 413 -9.76 -6.53 -10.25
N SER A 414 -10.15 -6.96 -9.06
CA SER A 414 -9.24 -7.55 -8.08
C SER A 414 -8.84 -8.99 -8.43
N THR A 415 -9.77 -9.83 -8.90
CA THR A 415 -9.55 -11.28 -9.06
C THR A 415 -9.04 -11.70 -10.43
N HIS A 416 -9.48 -11.03 -11.49
CA HIS A 416 -9.14 -11.35 -12.88
C HIS A 416 -8.29 -10.25 -13.54
N GLY A 417 -8.35 -9.03 -13.03
CA GLY A 417 -7.70 -7.85 -13.60
C GLY A 417 -8.70 -6.84 -14.15
N ARG A 418 -8.28 -5.57 -14.17
CA ARG A 418 -9.13 -4.42 -14.54
C ARG A 418 -9.36 -4.32 -16.06
N THR A 419 -8.44 -4.80 -16.88
CA THR A 419 -8.52 -4.71 -18.34
C THR A 419 -8.82 -6.07 -18.97
N PRO A 420 -9.45 -6.11 -20.16
CA PRO A 420 -9.65 -7.36 -20.89
C PRO A 420 -8.35 -8.13 -21.15
N GLU A 421 -7.26 -7.41 -21.42
CA GLU A 421 -5.94 -7.97 -21.68
C GLU A 421 -5.39 -8.72 -20.46
N ALA A 422 -5.58 -8.19 -19.25
CA ALA A 422 -5.16 -8.83 -18.01
C ALA A 422 -5.95 -10.12 -17.71
N ARG A 423 -7.16 -10.28 -18.24
CA ARG A 423 -8.02 -11.46 -18.03
C ARG A 423 -7.73 -12.59 -19.02
N ARG A 424 -6.89 -12.36 -20.04
CA ARG A 424 -6.57 -13.35 -21.07
C ARG A 424 -5.80 -14.53 -20.45
N GLY A 425 -6.23 -15.76 -20.76
CA GLY A 425 -5.54 -16.99 -20.34
C GLY A 425 -5.84 -17.47 -18.91
N GLY A 426 -6.52 -16.68 -18.08
CA GLY A 426 -6.96 -17.08 -16.74
C GLY A 426 -8.33 -17.78 -16.74
N PRO A 427 -8.63 -18.62 -15.73
CA PRO A 427 -9.97 -19.20 -15.57
C PRO A 427 -11.01 -18.13 -15.20
N THR A 428 -12.25 -18.31 -15.63
CA THR A 428 -13.37 -17.44 -15.23
C THR A 428 -13.93 -17.90 -13.88
N LEU A 429 -13.73 -17.09 -12.84
CA LEU A 429 -14.18 -17.35 -11.47
C LEU A 429 -15.57 -16.78 -11.17
N LEU A 430 -16.14 -16.00 -12.10
CA LEU A 430 -17.50 -15.45 -12.03
C LEU A 430 -18.50 -16.38 -12.74
N PHE A 431 -19.54 -16.82 -12.04
CA PHE A 431 -20.63 -17.62 -12.60
C PHE A 431 -21.91 -16.80 -12.54
N LEU A 432 -22.46 -16.45 -13.69
CA LEU A 432 -23.77 -15.80 -13.72
C LEU A 432 -24.86 -16.86 -13.68
N VAL A 433 -25.57 -16.97 -12.56
CA VAL A 433 -26.62 -17.96 -12.35
C VAL A 433 -27.99 -17.28 -12.48
N LEU A 434 -28.64 -17.52 -13.63
CA LEU A 434 -29.98 -17.02 -13.91
C LEU A 434 -31.02 -17.95 -13.30
N THR A 435 -31.48 -17.57 -12.10
CA THR A 435 -32.46 -18.33 -11.30
C THR A 435 -33.89 -18.16 -11.82
N TRP A 436 -34.83 -18.97 -11.32
CA TRP A 436 -36.26 -18.98 -11.69
C TRP A 436 -36.52 -19.33 -13.16
N PHE A 437 -35.73 -20.26 -13.71
CA PHE A 437 -35.84 -20.67 -15.10
C PHE A 437 -37.26 -21.17 -15.47
N ASP A 438 -37.96 -21.85 -14.56
CA ASP A 438 -39.32 -22.39 -14.78
C ASP A 438 -40.36 -21.32 -15.17
N THR A 439 -40.17 -20.08 -14.72
CA THR A 439 -41.08 -18.97 -15.04
C THR A 439 -41.15 -18.65 -16.53
N HIS A 440 -40.15 -19.07 -17.31
CA HIS A 440 -40.11 -18.91 -18.75
C HIS A 440 -40.99 -19.93 -19.49
N PHE A 441 -41.64 -20.88 -18.81
CA PHE A 441 -42.56 -21.84 -19.44
C PHE A 441 -44.03 -21.53 -19.21
N VAL A 442 -44.34 -20.52 -18.38
CA VAL A 442 -45.70 -20.04 -18.16
C VAL A 442 -46.05 -19.02 -19.25
N ASP A 443 -46.94 -19.38 -20.16
CA ASP A 443 -47.40 -18.47 -21.23
C ASP A 443 -48.37 -17.42 -20.68
N LYS A 444 -48.09 -16.14 -20.97
CA LYS A 444 -48.97 -15.01 -20.63
C LYS A 444 -49.94 -14.74 -21.78
N ALA A 445 -51.08 -14.11 -21.49
CA ALA A 445 -52.11 -13.79 -22.50
C ALA A 445 -51.57 -13.03 -23.73
N GLY A 446 -50.48 -12.28 -23.58
CA GLY A 446 -49.79 -11.55 -24.65
C GLY A 446 -48.69 -12.32 -25.40
N ASP A 447 -48.38 -13.56 -25.02
CA ASP A 447 -47.31 -14.35 -25.66
C ASP A 447 -47.78 -15.04 -26.95
N THR A 448 -49.09 -15.06 -27.20
CA THR A 448 -49.70 -15.69 -28.38
C THR A 448 -49.21 -15.01 -29.66
N GLY A 449 -48.50 -15.74 -30.53
CA GLY A 449 -47.94 -15.21 -31.78
C GLY A 449 -46.57 -14.53 -31.65
N THR A 450 -45.97 -14.51 -30.45
CA THR A 450 -44.58 -14.03 -30.28
C THR A 450 -43.56 -15.13 -30.60
N GLU A 451 -42.39 -14.72 -31.08
CA GLU A 451 -41.27 -15.61 -31.30
C GLU A 451 -40.84 -16.28 -29.96
N PRO A 452 -40.77 -17.62 -29.88
CA PRO A 452 -40.45 -18.33 -28.64
C PRO A 452 -39.16 -17.86 -27.93
N GLY A 453 -38.13 -17.47 -28.69
CA GLY A 453 -36.85 -17.00 -28.15
C GLY A 453 -36.91 -15.63 -27.45
N LEU A 454 -37.91 -14.79 -27.77
CA LEU A 454 -37.98 -13.40 -27.30
C LEU A 454 -37.90 -13.27 -25.76
N ARG A 455 -38.51 -14.19 -25.02
CA ARG A 455 -38.50 -14.19 -23.55
C ARG A 455 -37.10 -14.40 -22.96
N PHE A 456 -36.27 -15.22 -23.60
CA PHE A 456 -34.91 -15.47 -23.16
C PHE A 456 -33.98 -14.32 -23.56
N ARG A 457 -34.18 -13.73 -24.74
CA ARG A 457 -33.46 -12.49 -25.13
C ARG A 457 -33.70 -11.38 -24.12
N ASN A 458 -34.97 -11.10 -23.81
CA ASN A 458 -35.33 -10.09 -22.82
C ASN A 458 -34.75 -10.40 -21.43
N ARG A 459 -34.66 -11.69 -21.07
CA ARG A 459 -34.07 -12.13 -19.80
C ARG A 459 -32.56 -11.86 -19.76
N ILE A 460 -31.81 -12.19 -20.81
CA ILE A 460 -30.36 -11.91 -20.89
C ILE A 460 -30.12 -10.40 -20.91
N GLU A 461 -30.89 -9.67 -21.71
CA GLU A 461 -30.77 -8.22 -21.83
C GLU A 461 -30.96 -7.53 -20.47
N ALA A 462 -32.06 -7.83 -19.77
CA ALA A 462 -32.36 -7.22 -18.48
C ALA A 462 -31.39 -7.62 -17.37
N SER A 463 -30.87 -8.84 -17.39
CA SER A 463 -30.10 -9.41 -16.26
C SER A 463 -28.59 -9.23 -16.40
N LEU A 464 -28.08 -9.05 -17.63
CA LEU A 464 -26.67 -8.95 -17.95
C LEU A 464 -26.33 -7.66 -18.71
N LEU A 465 -26.89 -7.47 -19.90
CA LEU A 465 -26.42 -6.46 -20.86
C LEU A 465 -26.85 -5.02 -20.55
N SER A 466 -28.11 -4.82 -20.16
CA SER A 466 -28.64 -3.52 -19.77
C SER A 466 -28.32 -3.15 -18.32
N TYR A 467 -28.08 -4.14 -17.47
CA TYR A 467 -27.81 -3.90 -16.06
C TYR A 467 -26.31 -3.78 -15.77
N PHE A 468 -25.53 -4.85 -15.99
CA PHE A 468 -24.07 -4.79 -15.85
C PHE A 468 -23.42 -4.11 -17.06
N GLY A 469 -23.87 -4.44 -18.26
CA GLY A 469 -23.25 -3.95 -19.50
C GLY A 469 -23.47 -2.46 -19.76
N LYS A 470 -24.44 -1.83 -19.10
CA LYS A 470 -24.63 -0.36 -19.17
C LYS A 470 -23.63 0.37 -18.27
N ALA A 471 -23.29 -0.21 -17.12
CA ALA A 471 -22.35 0.37 -16.17
C ALA A 471 -20.88 0.07 -16.54
N HIS A 472 -20.61 -1.16 -16.98
CA HIS A 472 -19.25 -1.67 -17.21
C HIS A 472 -19.14 -2.46 -18.51
N SER A 473 -17.94 -2.51 -19.10
CA SER A 473 -17.71 -3.16 -20.41
C SER A 473 -17.55 -4.67 -20.36
N TRP A 474 -17.29 -5.26 -19.18
CA TRP A 474 -16.93 -6.67 -19.02
C TRP A 474 -17.94 -7.68 -19.60
N PRO A 475 -19.28 -7.43 -19.65
CA PRO A 475 -20.19 -8.39 -20.27
C PRO A 475 -19.94 -8.54 -21.77
N ARG A 476 -19.70 -7.42 -22.47
CA ARG A 476 -19.47 -7.40 -23.94
C ARG A 476 -18.02 -7.64 -24.31
N ARG A 477 -17.08 -7.29 -23.43
CA ARG A 477 -15.63 -7.44 -23.64
C ARG A 477 -14.98 -7.99 -22.38
N TRP A 478 -15.05 -9.30 -22.21
CA TRP A 478 -14.43 -9.98 -21.08
C TRP A 478 -12.92 -10.09 -21.28
N THR A 479 -12.51 -10.61 -22.44
CA THR A 479 -11.15 -10.59 -22.99
C THR A 479 -11.14 -9.73 -24.27
N PRO A 480 -9.98 -9.43 -24.89
CA PRO A 480 -9.95 -8.62 -26.10
C PRO A 480 -10.73 -9.26 -27.26
N ASP A 481 -10.77 -10.61 -27.27
CA ASP A 481 -11.29 -11.41 -28.37
C ASP A 481 -12.66 -12.06 -28.07
N ALA A 482 -13.22 -11.89 -26.85
CA ALA A 482 -14.46 -12.56 -26.48
C ALA A 482 -15.31 -11.81 -25.43
N PRO A 483 -16.65 -11.90 -25.51
CA PRO A 483 -17.56 -11.45 -24.46
C PRO A 483 -17.50 -12.39 -23.24
N PHE A 484 -18.20 -12.04 -22.17
CA PHE A 484 -18.36 -12.92 -21.01
C PHE A 484 -19.29 -14.09 -21.36
N ARG A 485 -18.85 -15.34 -21.15
CA ARG A 485 -19.57 -16.56 -21.60
C ARG A 485 -19.93 -17.56 -20.48
N ASN A 486 -19.71 -17.22 -19.22
CA ASN A 486 -19.89 -18.13 -18.08
C ASN A 486 -21.26 -17.96 -17.40
N THR A 487 -22.32 -18.20 -18.18
CA THR A 487 -23.74 -18.05 -17.76
C THR A 487 -24.46 -19.39 -17.69
N PHE A 488 -25.30 -19.57 -16.67
CA PHE A 488 -26.02 -20.80 -16.37
C PHE A 488 -27.48 -20.52 -16.05
N TRP A 489 -28.37 -21.43 -16.45
CA TRP A 489 -29.76 -21.47 -15.99
C TRP A 489 -29.86 -22.31 -14.73
N PHE A 490 -30.72 -21.89 -13.81
CA PHE A 490 -30.97 -22.62 -12.57
C PHE A 490 -32.44 -22.58 -12.17
N ARG A 491 -32.98 -23.74 -11.79
CA ARG A 491 -34.33 -23.89 -11.26
C ARG A 491 -34.35 -24.62 -9.93
N ASN A 492 -35.46 -24.48 -9.21
CA ASN A 492 -35.67 -25.13 -7.93
C ASN A 492 -36.75 -26.23 -8.07
N PRO A 493 -36.37 -27.51 -8.23
CA PRO A 493 -37.29 -28.65 -8.21
C PRO A 493 -38.25 -28.70 -7.01
N ASN A 494 -37.91 -28.11 -5.86
CA ASN A 494 -38.79 -28.06 -4.69
C ASN A 494 -39.92 -27.04 -4.81
N TYR A 495 -39.88 -26.16 -5.81
CA TYR A 495 -40.96 -25.24 -6.17
C TYR A 495 -41.72 -25.82 -7.36
N PRO A 496 -42.89 -26.46 -7.17
CA PRO A 496 -43.53 -27.26 -8.22
C PRO A 496 -43.87 -26.44 -9.46
N ALA A 497 -43.36 -26.87 -10.61
CA ALA A 497 -43.68 -26.35 -11.94
C ALA A 497 -44.76 -27.22 -12.59
N GLU A 498 -45.92 -27.36 -11.94
CA GLU A 498 -47.03 -28.24 -12.38
C GLU A 498 -47.56 -27.89 -13.78
N ALA A 499 -47.28 -26.68 -14.27
CA ALA A 499 -47.61 -26.26 -15.63
C ALA A 499 -46.85 -27.04 -16.73
N ILE A 500 -45.72 -27.68 -16.39
CA ILE A 500 -44.87 -28.41 -17.35
C ILE A 500 -44.36 -29.77 -16.86
N ILE A 501 -44.36 -30.04 -15.55
CA ILE A 501 -43.79 -31.26 -14.96
C ILE A 501 -44.86 -32.00 -14.13
N ARG A 502 -44.87 -33.33 -14.26
CA ARG A 502 -45.63 -34.27 -13.43
C ARG A 502 -44.82 -34.63 -12.19
N TYR A 503 -45.48 -34.59 -11.03
CA TYR A 503 -44.89 -34.90 -9.73
C TYR A 503 -45.55 -36.13 -9.10
N GLU A 504 -44.75 -36.98 -8.45
CA GLU A 504 -45.20 -38.07 -7.57
C GLU A 504 -44.42 -37.95 -6.25
N ASP A 505 -45.10 -37.96 -5.11
CA ASP A 505 -44.48 -37.78 -3.78
C ASP A 505 -43.51 -36.58 -3.70
N ARG A 506 -43.88 -35.46 -4.34
CA ARG A 506 -43.08 -34.22 -4.48
C ARG A 506 -41.75 -34.40 -5.23
N ARG A 507 -41.57 -35.48 -5.98
CA ARG A 507 -40.44 -35.71 -6.88
C ARG A 507 -40.87 -35.55 -8.33
N GLU A 508 -39.95 -35.06 -9.15
CA GLU A 508 -40.20 -34.86 -10.58
C GLU A 508 -40.03 -36.18 -11.33
N VAL A 509 -41.08 -36.59 -12.04
CA VAL A 509 -41.12 -37.90 -12.73
C VAL A 509 -40.99 -37.76 -14.23
N ALA A 510 -41.75 -36.83 -14.84
CA ALA A 510 -41.76 -36.62 -16.28
C ALA A 510 -42.25 -35.22 -16.64
N PHE A 511 -41.92 -34.74 -17.84
CA PHE A 511 -42.61 -33.60 -18.43
C PHE A 511 -44.03 -34.00 -18.88
N LEU A 512 -44.95 -33.04 -18.93
CA LEU A 512 -46.29 -33.26 -19.46
C LEU A 512 -46.23 -33.46 -20.98
N ASP A 513 -46.85 -34.53 -21.48
CA ASP A 513 -46.79 -34.91 -22.90
C ASP A 513 -47.23 -33.76 -23.82
N GLU A 514 -48.33 -33.07 -23.48
CA GLU A 514 -48.88 -31.90 -24.17
C GLU A 514 -47.96 -30.66 -24.17
N LYS A 515 -46.94 -30.61 -23.33
CA LYS A 515 -45.97 -29.50 -23.25
C LYS A 515 -44.66 -29.80 -23.97
N THR A 516 -44.43 -31.04 -24.40
CA THR A 516 -43.17 -31.47 -25.03
C THR A 516 -42.84 -30.65 -26.29
N GLU A 517 -43.80 -30.46 -27.20
CA GLU A 517 -43.59 -29.65 -28.41
C GLU A 517 -43.30 -28.19 -28.08
N ARG A 518 -43.96 -27.64 -27.05
CA ARG A 518 -43.73 -26.26 -26.60
C ARG A 518 -42.34 -26.08 -25.99
N ILE A 519 -41.89 -27.03 -25.18
CA ILE A 519 -40.54 -27.04 -24.60
C ILE A 519 -39.48 -27.10 -25.72
N ALA A 520 -39.67 -27.97 -26.72
CA ALA A 520 -38.78 -28.05 -27.88
C ALA A 520 -38.74 -26.74 -28.67
N ALA A 521 -39.90 -26.12 -28.93
CA ALA A 521 -39.96 -24.82 -29.61
C ALA A 521 -39.26 -23.70 -28.82
N LEU A 522 -39.38 -23.68 -27.49
CA LEU A 522 -38.69 -22.73 -26.62
C LEU A 522 -37.17 -22.96 -26.61
N ARG A 523 -36.75 -24.23 -26.61
CA ARG A 523 -35.35 -24.64 -26.70
C ARG A 523 -34.71 -24.15 -27.99
N GLU A 524 -35.31 -24.45 -29.14
CA GLU A 524 -34.79 -24.00 -30.44
C GLU A 524 -34.81 -22.46 -30.55
N GLY A 525 -35.86 -21.83 -30.03
CA GLY A 525 -35.95 -20.38 -29.93
C GLY A 525 -34.82 -19.77 -29.10
N PHE A 526 -34.40 -20.40 -27.99
CA PHE A 526 -33.27 -19.96 -27.18
C PHE A 526 -31.92 -20.17 -27.87
N ILE A 527 -31.71 -21.36 -28.45
CA ILE A 527 -30.44 -21.72 -29.12
C ILE A 527 -30.18 -20.83 -30.34
N GLY A 528 -31.24 -20.42 -31.04
CA GLY A 528 -31.15 -19.52 -32.19
C GLY A 528 -30.81 -18.06 -31.86
N LEU A 529 -30.76 -17.67 -30.58
CA LEU A 529 -30.46 -16.28 -30.19
C LEU A 529 -28.96 -15.97 -30.29
N PRO A 530 -28.58 -14.85 -30.94
CA PRO A 530 -27.21 -14.34 -30.89
C PRO A 530 -26.70 -14.12 -29.47
N GLU A 531 -27.53 -13.56 -28.59
CA GLU A 531 -27.15 -13.26 -27.20
C GLU A 531 -26.87 -14.54 -26.39
N ALA A 532 -27.58 -15.64 -26.69
CA ALA A 532 -27.33 -16.93 -26.06
C ALA A 532 -25.99 -17.50 -26.55
N ALA A 533 -25.73 -17.48 -27.86
CA ALA A 533 -24.46 -17.94 -28.44
C ALA A 533 -23.25 -17.16 -27.91
N GLU A 534 -23.41 -15.84 -27.72
CA GLU A 534 -22.39 -14.97 -27.15
C GLU A 534 -22.14 -15.26 -25.66
N HIS A 535 -23.18 -15.37 -24.82
CA HIS A 535 -23.02 -15.33 -23.36
C HIS A 535 -23.11 -16.68 -22.63
N PHE A 536 -23.44 -17.77 -23.33
CA PHE A 536 -23.39 -19.13 -22.79
C PHE A 536 -22.28 -19.92 -23.48
N ALA A 537 -21.53 -20.72 -22.71
CA ALA A 537 -20.52 -21.63 -23.27
C ALA A 537 -21.14 -22.65 -24.24
N SER A 538 -22.30 -23.20 -23.89
CA SER A 538 -23.12 -24.06 -24.74
C SER A 538 -24.61 -23.80 -24.45
N PRO A 539 -25.32 -23.02 -25.30
CA PRO A 539 -26.73 -22.69 -25.09
C PRO A 539 -27.61 -23.95 -24.96
N ALA A 540 -27.46 -24.90 -25.88
CA ALA A 540 -28.23 -26.14 -25.89
C ALA A 540 -28.09 -26.91 -24.57
N ARG A 541 -26.84 -27.14 -24.14
CA ARG A 541 -26.55 -27.86 -22.90
C ARG A 541 -27.06 -27.11 -21.67
N ALA A 542 -26.91 -25.79 -21.62
CA ALA A 542 -27.40 -24.99 -20.49
C ALA A 542 -28.92 -25.08 -20.32
N PHE A 543 -29.67 -25.14 -21.42
CA PHE A 543 -31.13 -25.32 -21.40
C PHE A 543 -31.51 -26.73 -20.94
N ASP A 544 -30.86 -27.75 -21.50
CA ASP A 544 -31.15 -29.16 -21.22
C ASP A 544 -30.82 -29.54 -19.77
N GLU A 545 -29.67 -29.09 -19.25
CA GLU A 545 -29.26 -29.34 -17.86
C GLU A 545 -30.18 -28.64 -16.86
N ALA A 546 -30.65 -27.42 -17.18
CA ALA A 546 -31.63 -26.74 -16.35
C ALA A 546 -32.96 -27.50 -16.30
N LEU A 547 -33.33 -28.23 -17.35
CA LEU A 547 -34.54 -29.07 -17.37
C LEU A 547 -34.36 -30.46 -16.76
N LYS A 548 -33.13 -30.88 -16.42
CA LYS A 548 -32.87 -32.19 -15.83
C LYS A 548 -33.67 -32.39 -14.54
N LEU A 549 -34.52 -33.42 -14.50
CA LEU A 549 -35.45 -33.69 -13.40
C LEU A 549 -34.71 -33.92 -12.08
N ASN A 550 -35.23 -33.35 -10.99
CA ASN A 550 -34.67 -33.37 -9.64
C ASN A 550 -33.25 -32.75 -9.50
N ASP A 551 -32.68 -32.17 -10.57
CA ASP A 551 -31.36 -31.53 -10.56
C ASP A 551 -31.49 -30.01 -10.74
N GLY A 552 -32.20 -29.57 -11.79
CA GLY A 552 -32.46 -28.16 -12.04
C GLY A 552 -31.25 -27.34 -12.50
N GLY A 553 -30.19 -27.99 -13.01
CA GLY A 553 -28.99 -27.37 -13.55
C GLY A 553 -27.82 -27.31 -12.56
N VAL A 554 -28.01 -27.75 -11.31
CA VAL A 554 -26.95 -27.73 -10.29
C VAL A 554 -25.77 -28.62 -10.67
N GLY A 555 -26.03 -29.78 -11.30
CA GLY A 555 -24.99 -30.70 -11.72
C GLY A 555 -24.02 -30.04 -12.70
N TYR A 556 -24.56 -29.28 -13.65
CA TYR A 556 -23.77 -28.55 -14.65
C TYR A 556 -23.00 -27.38 -14.04
N ILE A 557 -23.57 -26.66 -13.06
CA ILE A 557 -22.85 -25.63 -12.31
C ILE A 557 -21.67 -26.26 -11.54
N VAL A 558 -21.91 -27.37 -10.82
CA VAL A 558 -20.86 -28.07 -10.05
C VAL A 558 -19.75 -28.59 -10.97
N GLU A 559 -20.10 -29.17 -12.12
CA GLU A 559 -19.13 -29.65 -13.11
C GLU A 559 -18.16 -28.54 -13.55
N ASN A 560 -18.65 -27.33 -13.77
CA ASN A 560 -17.82 -26.19 -14.18
C ASN A 560 -17.13 -25.49 -13.00
N LEU A 561 -17.64 -25.66 -11.77
CA LEU A 561 -17.09 -25.08 -10.56
C LEU A 561 -15.90 -25.90 -10.00
N VAL A 562 -15.97 -27.23 -10.08
CA VAL A 562 -14.93 -28.13 -9.53
C VAL A 562 -13.52 -27.82 -10.08
N PRO A 563 -13.30 -27.63 -11.40
CA PRO A 563 -11.97 -27.39 -11.96
C PRO A 563 -11.26 -26.13 -11.46
N ILE A 564 -12.01 -25.15 -10.95
CA ILE A 564 -11.47 -23.88 -10.43
C ILE A 564 -11.39 -23.85 -8.90
N CYS A 565 -11.85 -24.90 -8.22
CA CYS A 565 -11.81 -25.00 -6.77
C CYS A 565 -10.50 -25.65 -6.30
N HIS A 566 -9.36 -25.07 -6.68
CA HIS A 566 -8.04 -25.57 -6.27
C HIS A 566 -7.19 -24.46 -5.61
N PRO A 567 -6.55 -24.73 -4.45
CA PRO A 567 -5.91 -23.69 -3.64
C PRO A 567 -4.81 -22.92 -4.37
N GLN A 568 -4.15 -23.57 -5.34
CA GLN A 568 -3.08 -22.97 -6.13
C GLN A 568 -3.50 -21.69 -6.86
N LEU A 569 -4.76 -21.57 -7.31
CA LEU A 569 -5.25 -20.34 -7.96
C LEU A 569 -5.20 -19.14 -7.02
N LYS A 570 -5.64 -19.34 -5.76
CA LYS A 570 -5.56 -18.30 -4.71
C LYS A 570 -4.11 -17.97 -4.39
N LEU A 571 -3.25 -18.98 -4.26
CA LEU A 571 -1.82 -18.78 -3.96
C LEU A 571 -1.11 -18.01 -5.09
N ASN A 572 -1.39 -18.32 -6.35
CA ASN A 572 -0.83 -17.59 -7.50
C ASN A 572 -1.29 -16.12 -7.52
N GLN A 573 -2.57 -15.86 -7.24
CA GLN A 573 -3.11 -14.49 -7.13
C GLN A 573 -2.42 -13.69 -6.01
N ILE A 574 -2.26 -14.31 -4.83
CA ILE A 574 -1.57 -13.69 -3.70
C ILE A 574 -0.10 -13.43 -4.04
N SER A 575 0.58 -14.39 -4.67
CA SER A 575 1.98 -14.22 -5.09
C SER A 575 2.13 -13.06 -6.06
N GLY A 576 1.32 -12.99 -7.13
CA GLY A 576 1.39 -11.90 -8.10
C GLY A 576 1.17 -10.53 -7.46
N ARG A 577 0.20 -10.41 -6.54
CA ARG A 577 -0.02 -9.16 -5.80
C ARG A 577 1.12 -8.84 -4.82
N LEU A 578 1.76 -9.85 -4.23
CA LEU A 578 2.94 -9.65 -3.40
C LEU A 578 4.13 -9.16 -4.25
N ASP A 579 4.30 -9.72 -5.45
CA ASP A 579 5.35 -9.31 -6.39
C ASP A 579 5.18 -7.85 -6.83
N GLU A 580 3.94 -7.39 -7.03
CA GLU A 580 3.64 -5.96 -7.24
C GLU A 580 4.09 -5.11 -6.05
N VAL A 581 3.69 -5.48 -4.83
CA VAL A 581 4.06 -4.72 -3.61
C VAL A 581 5.57 -4.70 -3.43
N ALA A 582 6.23 -5.84 -3.58
CA ALA A 582 7.68 -5.95 -3.45
C ALA A 582 8.40 -5.08 -4.50
N ARG A 583 7.93 -5.08 -5.75
CA ARG A 583 8.46 -4.24 -6.83
C ARG A 583 8.28 -2.75 -6.53
N ASP A 584 7.08 -2.33 -6.14
CA ASP A 584 6.80 -0.92 -5.81
C ASP A 584 7.71 -0.42 -4.68
N LEU A 585 7.90 -1.23 -3.64
CA LEU A 585 8.79 -0.91 -2.51
C LEU A 585 10.27 -0.94 -2.92
N HIS A 586 10.66 -1.92 -3.74
CA HIS A 586 12.02 -2.03 -4.27
C HIS A 586 12.39 -0.79 -5.09
N ASP A 587 11.54 -0.39 -6.04
CA ASP A 587 11.78 0.75 -6.93
C ASP A 587 11.82 2.07 -6.14
N LEU A 588 10.98 2.19 -5.11
CA LEU A 588 10.98 3.34 -4.20
C LEU A 588 12.31 3.52 -3.45
N LEU A 589 12.94 2.41 -3.07
CA LEU A 589 14.14 2.37 -2.23
C LEU A 589 15.45 2.30 -3.05
N ARG A 590 15.43 1.70 -4.24
CA ARG A 590 16.63 1.42 -5.05
C ARG A 590 17.45 2.67 -5.37
N ARG A 591 16.79 3.82 -5.53
CA ARG A 591 17.41 5.13 -5.79
C ARG A 591 18.33 5.63 -4.68
N PHE A 592 18.19 5.11 -3.47
CA PHE A 592 18.99 5.48 -2.30
C PHE A 592 20.19 4.55 -2.08
N TYR A 593 20.22 3.39 -2.75
CA TYR A 593 21.29 2.42 -2.64
C TYR A 593 22.37 2.68 -3.68
N GLN A 594 23.63 2.67 -3.26
CA GLN A 594 24.79 2.74 -4.16
C GLN A 594 25.55 1.42 -4.15
N ASP A 595 25.89 0.92 -5.33
CA ASP A 595 26.66 -0.31 -5.47
C ASP A 595 28.09 -0.12 -4.95
N THR A 596 28.50 -1.03 -4.06
CA THR A 596 29.84 -1.04 -3.44
C THR A 596 30.85 -1.89 -4.21
N ASP A 597 30.41 -2.60 -5.25
CA ASP A 597 31.29 -3.37 -6.13
C ASP A 597 32.11 -2.44 -7.03
N ILE A 598 33.43 -2.46 -6.83
CA ILE A 598 34.40 -1.65 -7.57
C ILE A 598 34.30 -1.90 -9.08
N ALA A 599 34.04 -3.14 -9.51
CA ALA A 599 33.96 -3.48 -10.94
C ALA A 599 32.74 -2.82 -11.62
N GLN A 600 31.59 -2.85 -10.96
CA GLN A 600 30.38 -2.20 -11.46
C GLN A 600 30.47 -0.67 -11.39
N ARG A 601 31.12 -0.12 -10.35
CA ARG A 601 31.40 1.32 -10.25
C ARG A 601 32.31 1.79 -11.38
N LEU A 602 33.37 1.03 -11.70
CA LEU A 602 34.26 1.32 -12.82
C LEU A 602 33.49 1.34 -14.15
N GLU A 603 32.63 0.35 -14.39
CA GLU A 603 31.84 0.30 -15.62
C GLU A 603 30.84 1.45 -15.74
N ALA A 604 30.12 1.78 -14.66
CA ALA A 604 29.22 2.93 -14.66
C ALA A 604 29.97 4.26 -14.87
N LYS A 605 31.16 4.42 -14.28
CA LYS A 605 32.01 5.61 -14.49
C LYS A 605 32.57 5.69 -15.90
N ARG A 606 32.86 4.56 -16.55
CA ARG A 606 33.27 4.51 -17.97
C ARG A 606 32.16 4.99 -18.90
N ILE A 607 30.94 4.46 -18.74
CA ILE A 607 29.78 4.89 -19.53
C ILE A 607 29.53 6.40 -19.36
N ALA A 608 29.63 6.91 -18.13
CA ALA A 608 29.51 8.34 -17.85
C ALA A 608 30.67 9.17 -18.45
N ALA A 609 31.88 8.62 -18.53
CA ALA A 609 33.05 9.25 -19.13
C ALA A 609 32.88 9.41 -20.65
N ASP A 610 32.43 8.36 -21.33
CA ASP A 610 32.22 8.38 -22.79
C ASP A 610 31.22 9.48 -23.18
N HIS A 611 30.07 9.51 -22.49
CA HIS A 611 29.07 10.56 -22.70
C HIS A 611 29.61 11.97 -22.39
N LEU A 612 30.38 12.11 -21.31
CA LEU A 612 31.02 13.38 -20.98
C LEU A 612 32.01 13.84 -22.06
N PHE A 613 32.79 12.93 -22.62
CA PHE A 613 33.77 13.26 -23.65
C PHE A 613 33.09 13.69 -24.95
N ASP A 614 31.99 13.05 -25.34
CA ASP A 614 31.16 13.51 -26.47
C ASP A 614 30.70 14.97 -26.27
N CYS A 615 30.28 15.35 -25.06
CA CYS A 615 29.90 16.74 -24.76
C CYS A 615 31.10 17.70 -24.71
N LEU A 616 32.27 17.23 -24.25
CA LEU A 616 33.49 18.06 -24.19
C LEU A 616 34.06 18.32 -25.58
N ASP A 617 33.93 17.40 -26.52
CA ASP A 617 34.31 17.61 -27.92
C ASP A 617 33.47 18.74 -28.54
N VAL A 618 32.16 18.76 -28.28
CA VAL A 618 31.29 19.90 -28.66
C VAL A 618 31.74 21.21 -27.99
N THR A 619 32.17 21.15 -26.73
CA THR A 619 32.68 22.32 -26.00
C THR A 619 33.99 22.84 -26.61
N LEU A 620 34.84 21.94 -27.11
CA LEU A 620 36.09 22.27 -27.79
C LEU A 620 35.85 22.85 -29.19
N ASP A 621 34.95 22.25 -29.97
CA ASP A 621 34.55 22.75 -31.29
C ASP A 621 33.98 24.18 -31.22
N ARG A 622 33.31 24.51 -30.12
CA ARG A 622 32.78 25.85 -29.85
C ARG A 622 33.82 26.83 -29.32
N GLY A 623 35.02 26.37 -28.97
CA GLY A 623 36.06 27.19 -28.35
C GLY A 623 35.72 27.68 -26.95
N THR A 624 34.79 27.04 -26.24
CA THR A 624 34.27 27.47 -24.94
C THR A 624 34.85 26.70 -23.75
N PHE A 625 35.82 25.81 -23.98
CA PHE A 625 36.48 25.03 -22.92
C PHE A 625 37.12 25.90 -21.83
N GLY A 626 37.72 27.04 -22.20
CA GLY A 626 38.23 28.02 -21.22
C GLY A 626 37.13 28.62 -20.35
N SER A 627 35.93 28.85 -20.92
CA SER A 627 34.76 29.33 -20.18
C SER A 627 34.22 28.27 -19.22
N LEU A 628 34.27 26.99 -19.61
CA LEU A 628 33.95 25.86 -18.71
C LEU A 628 34.89 25.87 -17.50
N LEU A 629 36.21 25.90 -17.72
CA LEU A 629 37.19 25.95 -16.64
C LEU A 629 37.01 27.18 -15.75
N ARG A 630 36.73 28.35 -16.34
CA ARG A 630 36.50 29.60 -15.59
C ARG A 630 35.29 29.50 -14.65
N THR A 631 34.26 28.74 -14.99
CA THR A 631 33.10 28.51 -14.13
C THR A 631 33.39 27.52 -12.99
N LEU A 632 34.33 26.60 -13.20
CA LEU A 632 34.72 25.57 -12.21
C LEU A 632 35.72 26.09 -11.17
N VAL A 633 36.55 27.08 -11.51
CA VAL A 633 37.51 27.72 -10.58
C VAL A 633 36.82 28.72 -9.64
N ILE A 634 37.47 29.05 -8.51
CA ILE A 634 37.01 30.07 -7.59
C ILE A 634 37.78 31.39 -7.77
N ASP A 635 37.07 32.51 -7.76
CA ASP A 635 37.69 33.83 -7.83
C ASP A 635 38.25 34.25 -6.45
N PRO A 636 39.53 34.65 -6.36
CA PRO A 636 40.14 35.03 -5.08
C PRO A 636 39.51 36.27 -4.46
N ILE A 637 38.92 37.19 -5.25
CA ILE A 637 38.26 38.39 -4.72
C ILE A 637 36.95 37.99 -4.04
N ASP A 638 36.11 37.21 -4.73
CA ASP A 638 34.85 36.69 -4.17
C ASP A 638 35.08 35.83 -2.92
N LEU A 639 36.19 35.07 -2.90
CA LEU A 639 36.57 34.25 -1.77
C LEU A 639 37.07 35.11 -0.58
N ALA A 640 37.81 36.19 -0.83
CA ALA A 640 38.30 37.09 0.21
C ALA A 640 37.13 37.73 0.98
N ASP A 641 36.13 38.25 0.25
CA ASP A 641 34.92 38.84 0.84
C ASP A 641 34.15 37.82 1.68
N PHE A 642 34.01 36.59 1.18
CA PHE A 642 33.34 35.51 1.91
C PHE A 642 34.09 35.14 3.20
N LEU A 643 35.41 34.95 3.13
CA LEU A 643 36.23 34.57 4.28
C LEU A 643 36.30 35.69 5.33
N PHE A 644 36.36 36.95 4.90
CA PHE A 644 36.32 38.11 5.79
C PHE A 644 35.01 38.14 6.59
N ASN A 645 33.87 37.96 5.92
CA ASN A 645 32.56 37.90 6.57
C ASN A 645 32.43 36.70 7.51
N SER A 646 32.95 35.53 7.13
CA SER A 646 32.97 34.34 7.97
C SER A 646 33.81 34.51 9.24
N LEU A 647 34.95 35.22 9.15
CA LEU A 647 35.81 35.54 10.30
C LEU A 647 35.15 36.53 11.26
N GLN A 648 34.49 37.57 10.73
CA GLN A 648 33.79 38.58 11.53
C GLN A 648 32.51 38.03 12.20
N GLY A 649 31.77 37.16 11.51
CA GLY A 649 30.59 36.47 12.05
C GLY A 649 30.92 35.55 13.23
N ALA A 650 32.02 34.78 13.14
CA ALA A 650 32.49 33.92 14.22
C ALA A 650 32.95 34.72 15.46
N GLY A 651 33.59 35.89 15.26
CA GLY A 651 33.98 36.79 16.35
C GLY A 651 32.79 37.40 17.09
N ARG A 652 31.69 37.72 16.40
CA ARG A 652 30.45 38.23 17.01
C ARG A 652 29.69 37.18 17.82
N ILE A 653 29.68 35.92 17.37
CA ILE A 653 29.05 34.81 18.11
C ILE A 653 29.87 34.48 19.38
N ALA A 654 31.21 34.51 19.28
CA ALA A 654 32.08 34.34 20.44
C ALA A 654 31.94 35.50 21.45
N ALA A 655 31.87 36.75 20.98
CA ALA A 655 31.66 37.92 21.84
C ALA A 655 30.26 37.94 22.50
N ALA A 656 29.22 37.46 21.81
CA ALA A 656 27.88 37.29 22.36
C ALA A 656 27.81 36.14 23.38
N ALA A 657 28.61 35.08 23.21
CA ALA A 657 28.71 33.96 24.17
C ALA A 657 29.51 34.33 25.43
N THR A 658 30.44 35.30 25.34
CA THR A 658 31.19 35.82 26.50
C THR A 658 30.58 37.08 27.14
N GLY A 659 29.51 37.63 26.56
CA GLY A 659 28.84 38.87 27.02
C GLY A 659 27.87 38.69 28.18
N GLY A 660 28.23 37.85 29.17
CA GLY A 660 27.39 37.50 30.31
C GLY A 660 28.12 37.52 31.64
N ALA A 661 28.95 38.54 31.90
CA ALA A 661 29.41 38.87 33.24
C ALA A 661 29.87 40.33 33.27
N SER A 662 29.07 41.18 33.90
CA SER A 662 29.53 42.46 34.42
C SER A 662 30.52 42.18 35.54
N ASP A 663 31.78 42.59 35.40
CA ASP A 663 32.69 42.69 36.54
C ASP A 663 33.24 44.10 36.63
N ASP A 664 32.86 44.72 37.76
CA ASP A 664 33.34 46.00 38.24
C ASP A 664 34.86 46.00 38.41
N VAL A 665 35.44 47.15 38.07
CA VAL A 665 36.86 47.45 38.23
C VAL A 665 37.20 47.50 39.72
N VAL A 666 37.99 46.53 40.20
CA VAL A 666 38.79 46.68 41.42
C VAL A 666 40.26 46.48 41.10
N LYS A 667 40.99 47.59 41.06
CA LYS A 667 42.46 47.60 41.08
C LYS A 667 42.94 47.06 42.43
N SER A 668 43.61 45.91 42.45
CA SER A 668 44.37 45.45 43.62
C SER A 668 45.87 45.44 43.33
N VAL A 669 46.61 45.99 44.29
CA VAL A 669 48.06 46.23 44.29
C VAL A 669 48.80 44.90 44.56
N PRO A 670 50.02 44.66 44.01
CA PRO A 670 50.75 43.43 44.29
C PRO A 670 51.29 43.42 45.72
N ALA A 671 50.91 42.43 46.52
CA ALA A 671 51.49 42.19 47.83
C ALA A 671 52.85 41.47 47.70
N ARG A 672 53.84 41.94 48.46
CA ARG A 672 55.19 41.33 48.57
C ARG A 672 55.13 40.04 49.41
N PRO A 673 56.02 39.05 49.15
CA PRO A 673 55.98 37.75 49.83
C PRO A 673 56.49 37.85 51.28
N ARG A 674 55.83 37.13 52.21
CA ARG A 674 56.27 36.94 53.61
C ARG A 674 56.92 35.56 53.79
N PRO A 675 58.03 35.44 54.53
CA PRO A 675 58.65 34.14 54.82
C PRO A 675 57.77 33.32 55.78
N GLY A 676 57.60 32.02 55.49
CA GLY A 676 57.02 31.05 56.45
C GLY A 676 55.66 30.43 56.08
N THR A 677 55.09 30.70 54.90
CA THR A 677 53.90 29.96 54.41
C THR A 677 54.33 28.70 53.67
N ARG A 678 53.85 27.56 54.16
CA ARG A 678 54.17 26.20 53.69
C ARG A 678 53.30 25.87 52.45
N PRO A 679 53.85 25.28 51.38
CA PRO A 679 53.05 24.88 50.21
C PRO A 679 52.22 23.63 50.53
N ALA A 680 50.96 23.61 50.10
CA ALA A 680 50.14 22.41 50.06
C ALA A 680 50.48 21.55 48.82
N PRO A 681 50.34 20.22 48.88
CA PRO A 681 50.94 19.30 47.91
C PRO A 681 50.15 19.21 46.61
N ALA A 682 50.89 18.97 45.52
CA ALA A 682 50.38 18.79 44.17
C ALA A 682 49.69 17.43 43.97
N PRO A 683 48.63 17.40 43.16
CA PRO A 683 48.37 16.30 42.26
C PRO A 683 48.28 16.79 40.81
N GLY A 684 49.05 16.19 39.91
CA GLY A 684 48.89 16.40 38.47
C GLY A 684 50.20 16.17 37.72
N THR A 685 50.28 15.00 37.08
CA THR A 685 51.22 14.62 36.01
C THR A 685 51.68 15.80 35.14
N PRO A 686 52.94 15.81 34.67
CA PRO A 686 53.42 16.84 33.75
C PRO A 686 52.53 16.82 32.51
N ARG A 687 51.71 17.86 32.37
CA ARG A 687 51.04 18.17 31.11
C ARG A 687 52.18 18.33 30.09
N PRO A 688 52.18 17.58 28.98
CA PRO A 688 53.18 17.81 27.95
C PRO A 688 53.08 19.29 27.52
N PRO A 689 54.18 19.90 27.06
CA PRO A 689 54.13 21.28 26.62
C PRO A 689 52.96 21.42 25.65
N SER A 690 52.03 22.32 25.97
CA SER A 690 51.00 22.72 25.03
C SER A 690 51.73 23.36 23.85
N GLY A 691 51.99 22.56 22.83
CA GLY A 691 52.26 23.04 21.49
C GLY A 691 51.09 23.90 20.99
N PRO A 692 51.27 24.60 19.86
CA PRO A 692 50.38 25.64 19.36
C PRO A 692 49.03 25.08 18.87
N ARG A 693 48.17 24.58 19.76
CA ARG A 693 46.87 23.97 19.39
C ARG A 693 45.82 24.99 18.92
N GLY A 694 45.98 26.28 19.23
CA GLY A 694 45.01 27.33 18.87
C GLY A 694 45.14 27.85 17.43
N GLU A 695 46.34 27.76 16.85
CA GLU A 695 46.60 28.11 15.46
C GLU A 695 46.14 26.96 14.55
N ASP A 696 46.52 25.71 14.84
CA ASP A 696 46.17 24.53 14.03
C ASP A 696 44.68 24.35 13.68
N GLU A 697 43.77 24.76 14.56
CA GLU A 697 42.32 24.69 14.35
C GLU A 697 41.78 25.87 13.54
N ARG A 698 42.52 26.99 13.46
CA ARG A 698 42.14 28.19 12.71
C ARG A 698 42.42 28.04 11.23
N GLU A 699 43.65 27.67 10.82
CA GLU A 699 43.95 27.53 9.38
C GLU A 699 43.11 26.42 8.75
N LEU A 700 42.85 25.34 9.48
CA LEU A 700 41.97 24.27 9.01
C LEU A 700 40.51 24.73 8.87
N ARG A 701 40.01 25.58 9.78
CA ARG A 701 38.67 26.18 9.64
C ARG A 701 38.58 27.09 8.41
N LEU A 702 39.60 27.90 8.14
CA LEU A 702 39.67 28.76 6.96
C LEU A 702 39.72 27.94 5.66
N ALA A 703 40.55 26.89 5.64
CA ALA A 703 40.63 25.96 4.52
C ALA A 703 39.27 25.27 4.25
N ASN A 704 38.60 24.78 5.30
CA ASN A 704 37.27 24.17 5.18
C ASN A 704 36.22 25.18 4.68
N ALA A 705 36.27 26.43 5.15
CA ALA A 705 35.35 27.47 4.70
C ALA A 705 35.55 27.81 3.21
N ALA A 706 36.80 27.91 2.75
CA ALA A 706 37.12 28.15 1.34
C ALA A 706 36.63 27.02 0.43
N ILE A 707 36.90 25.77 0.81
CA ILE A 707 36.42 24.60 0.06
C ILE A 707 34.88 24.54 0.07
N SER A 708 34.24 24.81 1.19
CA SER A 708 32.77 24.81 1.29
C SER A 708 32.15 25.86 0.35
N ARG A 709 32.74 27.06 0.27
CA ARG A 709 32.30 28.11 -0.65
C ARG A 709 32.39 27.67 -2.11
N TRP A 710 33.52 27.07 -2.48
CA TRP A 710 33.73 26.53 -3.82
C TRP A 710 32.75 25.38 -4.15
N MET A 711 32.52 24.44 -3.23
CA MET A 711 31.54 23.36 -3.41
C MET A 711 30.12 23.89 -3.62
N VAL A 712 29.71 24.95 -2.91
CA VAL A 712 28.41 25.60 -3.13
C VAL A 712 28.30 26.22 -4.52
N GLN A 713 29.39 26.80 -5.03
CA GLN A 713 29.43 27.32 -6.42
C GLN A 713 29.30 26.18 -7.43
N LEU A 714 30.08 25.11 -7.27
CA LEU A 714 30.05 23.96 -8.18
C LEU A 714 28.66 23.32 -8.28
N ARG A 715 27.94 23.17 -7.16
CA ARG A 715 26.59 22.59 -7.14
C ARG A 715 25.56 23.37 -7.97
N ARG A 716 25.81 24.66 -8.26
CA ARG A 716 24.93 25.49 -9.10
C ARG A 716 25.22 25.37 -10.60
N VAL A 717 26.35 24.78 -10.98
CA VAL A 717 26.76 24.68 -12.40
C VAL A 717 25.77 23.84 -13.23
N PRO A 718 25.31 22.66 -12.77
CA PRO A 718 24.34 21.86 -13.53
C PRO A 718 22.94 22.48 -13.60
N GLU A 719 22.65 23.50 -12.79
CA GLU A 719 21.37 24.22 -12.74
C GLU A 719 21.35 25.47 -13.64
N ASN A 720 22.45 25.79 -14.32
CA ASN A 720 22.58 27.00 -15.14
C ASN A 720 22.38 26.71 -16.63
N ASP A 721 21.13 26.66 -17.07
CA ASP A 721 20.74 26.33 -18.45
C ASP A 721 21.46 27.18 -19.51
N ALA A 722 21.61 28.49 -19.26
CA ALA A 722 22.28 29.40 -20.19
C ALA A 722 23.77 29.07 -20.37
N PHE A 723 24.44 28.63 -19.30
CA PHE A 723 25.83 28.18 -19.36
C PHE A 723 25.97 26.84 -20.08
N LEU A 724 25.07 25.89 -19.80
CA LEU A 724 25.02 24.59 -20.47
C LEU A 724 24.82 24.75 -21.98
N GLU A 725 23.86 25.60 -22.39
CA GLU A 725 23.61 25.91 -23.80
C GLU A 725 24.82 26.56 -24.47
N MET A 726 25.46 27.54 -23.82
CA MET A 726 26.65 28.23 -24.35
C MET A 726 27.82 27.27 -24.54
N THR A 727 28.09 26.40 -23.58
CA THR A 727 29.20 25.44 -23.61
C THR A 727 28.92 24.24 -24.50
N GLY A 728 27.65 23.87 -24.70
CA GLY A 728 27.26 22.63 -25.38
C GLY A 728 27.34 21.39 -24.46
N LEU A 729 27.49 21.61 -23.16
CA LEU A 729 27.48 20.58 -22.12
C LEU A 729 26.04 20.35 -21.67
N ASP A 730 25.63 19.10 -21.47
CA ASP A 730 24.32 18.82 -20.87
C ASP A 730 24.38 18.74 -19.33
N ALA A 731 23.20 18.65 -18.70
CA ALA A 731 23.09 18.67 -17.25
C ALA A 731 23.74 17.44 -16.58
N GLU A 732 23.72 16.27 -17.21
CA GLU A 732 24.29 15.04 -16.66
C GLU A 732 25.83 15.05 -16.75
N ALA A 733 26.39 15.53 -17.87
CA ALA A 733 27.82 15.74 -18.04
C ALA A 733 28.36 16.79 -17.05
N ALA A 734 27.64 17.91 -16.86
CA ALA A 734 27.99 18.93 -15.87
C ALA A 734 27.98 18.38 -14.43
N LYS A 735 26.94 17.61 -14.09
CA LYS A 735 26.81 16.96 -12.78
C LYS A 735 27.92 15.94 -12.54
N THR A 736 28.33 15.22 -13.57
CA THR A 736 29.46 14.28 -13.51
C THR A 736 30.76 15.02 -13.17
N ILE A 737 31.10 16.10 -13.90
CA ILE A 737 32.29 16.92 -13.61
C ILE A 737 32.29 17.41 -12.15
N VAL A 738 31.18 18.00 -11.71
CA VAL A 738 31.04 18.57 -10.36
C VAL A 738 31.25 17.51 -9.28
N ASN A 739 30.59 16.36 -9.40
CA ASN A 739 30.66 15.30 -8.39
C ASN A 739 32.07 14.71 -8.28
N GLU A 740 32.76 14.52 -9.39
CA GLU A 740 34.12 13.97 -9.38
C GLU A 740 35.15 14.97 -8.84
N LEU A 741 35.01 16.27 -9.14
CA LEU A 741 35.86 17.32 -8.57
C LEU A 741 35.68 17.43 -7.06
N MET A 742 34.43 17.36 -6.57
CA MET A 742 34.15 17.35 -5.14
C MET A 742 34.76 16.12 -4.45
N SER A 743 34.65 14.94 -5.07
CA SER A 743 35.24 13.69 -4.58
C SER A 743 36.77 13.76 -4.57
N LEU A 744 37.37 14.31 -5.63
CA LEU A 744 38.82 14.51 -5.74
C LEU A 744 39.35 15.44 -4.65
N ALA A 745 38.64 16.55 -4.35
CA ALA A 745 39.05 17.48 -3.30
C ALA A 745 39.08 16.84 -1.91
N GLN A 746 38.15 15.91 -1.65
CA GLN A 746 38.14 15.10 -0.43
C GLN A 746 39.27 14.08 -0.42
N ARG A 747 39.40 13.29 -1.50
CA ARG A 747 40.43 12.24 -1.66
C ARG A 747 41.85 12.79 -1.54
N SER A 748 42.10 13.98 -2.09
CA SER A 748 43.40 14.65 -2.06
C SER A 748 43.70 15.37 -0.73
N ALA A 749 42.77 15.34 0.23
CA ALA A 749 42.84 16.06 1.50
C ALA A 749 43.18 17.55 1.31
N LEU A 750 42.54 18.19 0.32
CA LEU A 750 42.84 19.57 -0.09
C LEU A 750 42.79 20.56 1.07
N ASN A 751 41.88 20.35 2.02
CA ASN A 751 41.75 21.20 3.22
C ASN A 751 43.01 21.19 4.09
N LYS A 752 43.65 20.04 4.27
CA LYS A 752 44.89 19.92 5.05
C LYS A 752 46.04 20.63 4.36
N ARG A 753 46.11 20.53 3.03
CA ARG A 753 47.13 21.20 2.21
C ARG A 753 46.99 22.71 2.24
N ILE A 754 45.77 23.23 2.05
CA ILE A 754 45.51 24.68 2.20
C ILE A 754 45.90 25.12 3.61
N ALA A 755 45.50 24.39 4.65
CA ALA A 755 45.88 24.75 6.02
C ALA A 755 47.40 24.77 6.24
N GLU A 756 48.15 23.85 5.64
CA GLU A 756 49.62 23.80 5.71
C GLU A 756 50.29 24.98 4.99
N ASP A 757 49.83 25.34 3.79
CA ASP A 757 50.33 26.50 3.06
C ASP A 757 50.00 27.81 3.80
N LEU A 758 48.81 27.92 4.39
CA LEU A 758 48.44 29.05 5.25
C LEU A 758 49.36 29.16 6.47
N ARG A 759 49.66 28.06 7.16
CA ARG A 759 50.60 28.06 8.29
C ARG A 759 51.99 28.54 7.86
N THR A 760 52.48 28.04 6.73
CA THR A 760 53.84 28.33 6.25
C THR A 760 53.98 29.77 5.78
N LEU A 761 52.98 30.28 5.05
CA LEU A 761 53.06 31.58 4.37
C LEU A 761 52.55 32.75 5.21
N LEU A 762 51.75 32.50 6.26
CA LEU A 762 51.14 33.54 7.10
C LEU A 762 51.63 33.54 8.56
N ALA A 763 52.72 32.85 8.86
CA ALA A 763 53.26 32.66 10.21
C ALA A 763 53.47 33.96 11.04
N PHE A 764 53.52 35.13 10.41
CA PHE A 764 53.75 36.43 11.06
C PHE A 764 52.70 37.51 10.77
N ASP A 765 51.61 37.19 10.06
CA ASP A 765 50.59 38.18 9.63
C ASP A 765 49.45 38.37 10.65
N LYS A 766 48.97 39.61 10.81
CA LYS A 766 47.81 39.94 11.67
C LYS A 766 46.46 39.69 10.96
N ILE A 767 45.45 39.34 11.75
CA ILE A 767 44.09 38.90 11.35
C ILE A 767 43.44 39.79 10.28
N GLU A 768 43.50 41.12 10.45
CA GLU A 768 42.80 42.10 9.61
C GLU A 768 43.48 42.35 8.25
N GLN A 769 44.72 41.89 8.06
CA GLN A 769 45.51 42.06 6.82
C GLN A 769 45.65 40.76 6.02
N SER A 770 44.95 39.69 6.44
CA SER A 770 45.22 38.32 5.99
C SER A 770 44.16 37.73 5.05
N SER A 771 42.94 38.28 4.94
CA SER A 771 41.85 37.68 4.14
C SER A 771 42.23 37.51 2.66
N ASP A 772 42.84 38.53 2.07
CA ASP A 772 43.20 38.53 0.65
C ASP A 772 44.31 37.52 0.39
N LYS A 773 45.30 37.44 1.29
CA LYS A 773 46.38 36.45 1.21
C LYS A 773 45.86 35.03 1.40
N VAL A 774 44.97 34.81 2.38
CA VAL A 774 44.32 33.51 2.61
C VAL A 774 43.52 33.09 1.38
N ALA A 775 42.74 34.02 0.80
CA ALA A 775 41.93 33.75 -0.36
C ALA A 775 42.78 33.44 -1.59
N VAL A 776 43.88 34.17 -1.82
CA VAL A 776 44.83 33.86 -2.90
C VAL A 776 45.44 32.47 -2.72
N ILE A 777 45.96 32.14 -1.53
CA ILE A 777 46.57 30.82 -1.26
C ILE A 777 45.54 29.69 -1.47
N ALA A 778 44.34 29.83 -0.92
CA ALA A 778 43.29 28.84 -1.06
C ALA A 778 42.79 28.72 -2.51
N ALA A 779 42.56 29.84 -3.20
CA ALA A 779 42.13 29.86 -4.59
C ALA A 779 43.20 29.27 -5.50
N THR A 780 44.49 29.52 -5.29
CA THR A 780 45.57 28.88 -6.07
C THR A 780 45.48 27.36 -5.97
N LEU A 781 45.40 26.80 -4.75
CA LEU A 781 45.32 25.34 -4.59
C LEU A 781 44.03 24.72 -5.13
N ILE A 782 42.89 25.42 -4.99
CA ILE A 782 41.61 24.97 -5.56
C ILE A 782 41.67 25.02 -7.10
N ASN A 783 42.20 26.09 -7.66
CA ASN A 783 42.22 26.31 -9.10
C ASN A 783 43.26 25.42 -9.79
N ASP A 784 44.40 25.16 -9.14
CA ASP A 784 45.37 24.15 -9.58
C ASP A 784 44.70 22.77 -9.64
N LEU A 785 43.91 22.40 -8.62
CA LEU A 785 43.17 21.13 -8.61
C LEU A 785 42.15 21.04 -9.77
N VAL A 786 41.47 22.13 -10.11
CA VAL A 786 40.56 22.16 -11.28
C VAL A 786 41.34 22.11 -12.60
N GLY A 787 42.52 22.73 -12.63
CA GLY A 787 43.35 22.85 -13.82
C GLY A 787 43.99 21.53 -14.24
N ASP A 788 44.59 20.80 -13.30
CA ASP A 788 45.37 19.60 -13.62
C ASP A 788 45.08 18.41 -12.69
N PHE A 789 44.10 18.51 -11.79
CA PHE A 789 43.71 17.47 -10.83
C PHE A 789 44.81 17.08 -9.81
N GLY A 790 45.83 17.92 -9.67
CA GLY A 790 47.04 17.66 -8.89
C GLY A 790 48.08 16.80 -9.60
N LEU A 791 47.88 16.47 -10.89
CA LEU A 791 48.76 15.59 -11.66
C LEU A 791 50.12 16.22 -11.94
N SER A 792 50.21 17.55 -12.13
CA SER A 792 51.49 18.22 -12.35
C SER A 792 52.44 18.15 -11.15
N ARG A 793 51.90 17.85 -9.96
CA ARG A 793 52.67 17.66 -8.72
C ARG A 793 53.09 16.20 -8.50
N GLN A 794 52.58 15.28 -9.31
CA GLN A 794 52.95 13.86 -9.25
C GLN A 794 54.16 13.56 -10.14
N PRO A 795 54.92 12.49 -9.84
CA PRO A 795 55.96 11.98 -10.73
C PRO A 795 55.42 11.72 -12.14
N SER A 796 56.28 11.93 -13.13
CA SER A 796 55.96 11.77 -14.56
C SER A 796 55.32 10.40 -14.86
N SER A 797 55.85 9.35 -14.25
CA SER A 797 55.38 7.96 -14.36
C SER A 797 53.98 7.67 -13.79
N GLU A 798 53.41 8.58 -12.99
CA GLU A 798 52.07 8.43 -12.42
C GLU A 798 51.00 9.18 -13.22
N ARG A 799 51.41 9.95 -14.23
CA ARG A 799 50.51 10.74 -15.08
C ARG A 799 49.88 9.86 -16.18
N PRO A 800 48.66 10.19 -16.64
CA PRO A 800 48.05 9.52 -17.78
C PRO A 800 48.93 9.62 -19.02
N VAL A 801 49.01 8.53 -19.79
CA VAL A 801 49.64 8.53 -21.12
C VAL A 801 48.59 8.95 -22.15
N VAL A 802 48.91 9.98 -22.92
CA VAL A 802 48.12 10.47 -24.06
C VAL A 802 48.76 9.92 -25.33
N VAL A 803 47.99 9.11 -26.06
CA VAL A 803 48.40 8.55 -27.35
C VAL A 803 47.92 9.48 -28.45
N THR A 804 48.85 10.10 -29.18
CA THR A 804 48.54 10.93 -30.34
C THR A 804 49.09 10.30 -31.62
N HIS A 805 48.73 10.86 -32.77
CA HIS A 805 49.28 10.45 -34.07
C HIS A 805 50.82 10.54 -34.13
N ASP A 806 51.42 11.42 -33.33
CA ASP A 806 52.85 11.72 -33.33
C ASP A 806 53.65 10.94 -32.25
N GLY A 807 52.97 10.07 -31.48
CA GLY A 807 53.58 9.21 -30.46
C GLY A 807 52.87 9.27 -29.10
N GLU A 808 53.49 8.68 -28.08
CA GLU A 808 52.99 8.70 -26.71
C GLU A 808 53.66 9.83 -25.91
N ARG A 809 52.86 10.54 -25.12
CA ARG A 809 53.34 11.56 -24.18
C ARG A 809 52.59 11.48 -22.86
N GLU A 810 53.21 11.94 -21.78
CA GLU A 810 52.52 12.09 -20.51
C GLU A 810 51.64 13.35 -20.53
N ALA A 811 50.45 13.27 -19.92
CA ALA A 811 49.57 14.43 -19.76
C ALA A 811 50.23 15.52 -18.89
N PHE A 812 50.01 16.79 -19.25
CA PHE A 812 50.60 17.96 -18.61
C PHE A 812 52.14 17.94 -18.58
N ALA A 813 52.78 17.28 -19.56
CA ALA A 813 54.22 17.32 -19.73
C ALA A 813 54.68 18.76 -20.03
N ALA A 814 55.60 19.29 -19.22
CA ALA A 814 56.15 20.62 -19.44
C ALA A 814 56.93 20.64 -20.76
N PRO A 815 56.74 21.67 -21.61
CA PRO A 815 57.57 21.82 -22.81
C PRO A 815 59.05 21.96 -22.41
N PRO A 816 59.98 21.37 -23.17
CA PRO A 816 61.40 21.51 -22.89
C PRO A 816 61.81 22.99 -22.97
N VAL A 817 62.57 23.45 -21.97
CA VAL A 817 63.11 24.82 -21.98
C VAL A 817 64.30 24.85 -22.94
N VAL A 818 64.08 25.41 -24.13
CA VAL A 818 65.12 25.67 -25.13
C VAL A 818 65.38 27.16 -25.24
N PHE A 819 66.66 27.54 -25.25
CA PHE A 819 67.11 28.94 -25.37
C PHE A 819 67.47 29.30 -26.81
N ASP A 820 66.83 28.65 -27.78
CA ASP A 820 66.99 28.89 -29.21
C ASP A 820 65.63 28.72 -29.95
N ALA A 821 65.63 28.95 -31.27
CA ALA A 821 64.43 28.83 -32.10
C ALA A 821 64.23 27.41 -32.70
N SER A 822 65.02 26.41 -32.30
CA SER A 822 65.04 25.08 -32.94
C SER A 822 63.75 24.27 -32.78
N GLY A 823 62.86 24.68 -31.87
CA GLY A 823 61.57 24.05 -31.61
C GLY A 823 60.33 24.77 -32.18
N LEU A 824 60.51 25.87 -32.91
CA LEU A 824 59.40 26.64 -33.49
C LEU A 824 59.05 26.13 -34.89
N THR A 825 57.80 25.69 -35.07
CA THR A 825 57.25 25.22 -36.35
C THR A 825 56.60 26.36 -37.14
N GLU A 826 56.48 26.22 -38.47
CA GLU A 826 55.78 27.20 -39.32
C GLU A 826 54.30 27.37 -38.95
N THR A 827 53.68 26.30 -38.42
CA THR A 827 52.35 26.32 -37.86
C THR A 827 52.40 26.46 -36.33
N PRO A 828 51.60 27.35 -35.72
CA PRO A 828 51.51 27.42 -34.27
C PRO A 828 50.89 26.13 -33.73
N ARG A 829 51.46 25.59 -32.66
CA ARG A 829 50.90 24.43 -31.98
C ARG A 829 49.58 24.83 -31.31
N ASN A 830 48.54 24.01 -31.45
CA ASN A 830 47.27 24.23 -30.78
C ASN A 830 47.36 23.82 -29.30
N PHE A 831 47.94 24.71 -28.49
CA PHE A 831 48.12 24.46 -27.06
C PHE A 831 46.78 24.27 -26.33
N ALA A 832 45.72 24.99 -26.72
CA ALA A 832 44.42 24.89 -26.09
C ALA A 832 43.80 23.49 -26.26
N GLU A 833 43.87 22.94 -27.47
CA GLU A 833 43.43 21.57 -27.76
C GLU A 833 44.32 20.55 -27.05
N THR A 834 45.64 20.73 -27.07
CA THR A 834 46.59 19.86 -26.35
C THR A 834 46.27 19.80 -24.84
N TYR A 835 46.01 20.96 -24.24
CA TYR A 835 45.65 21.08 -22.83
C TYR A 835 44.30 20.44 -22.52
N ALA A 836 43.30 20.61 -23.39
CA ALA A 836 41.99 20.01 -23.20
C ALA A 836 42.03 18.48 -23.28
N VAL A 837 42.83 17.93 -24.20
CA VAL A 837 43.07 16.48 -24.29
C VAL A 837 43.77 15.97 -23.02
N ASP A 838 44.74 16.72 -22.49
CA ASP A 838 45.38 16.39 -21.19
C ASP A 838 44.38 16.42 -20.05
N TRP A 839 43.48 17.40 -20.05
CA TRP A 839 42.42 17.52 -19.07
C TRP A 839 41.41 16.36 -19.16
N GLN A 840 41.00 15.94 -20.36
CA GLN A 840 40.13 14.76 -20.53
C GLN A 840 40.78 13.48 -19.98
N HIS A 841 42.05 13.23 -20.33
CA HIS A 841 42.78 12.05 -19.84
C HIS A 841 43.06 12.12 -18.33
N GLY A 842 43.33 13.32 -17.81
CA GLY A 842 43.45 13.58 -16.38
C GLY A 842 42.13 13.31 -15.64
N PHE A 843 41.01 13.78 -16.19
CA PHE A 843 39.68 13.58 -15.62
C PHE A 843 39.28 12.09 -15.66
N TYR A 844 39.62 11.37 -16.74
CA TYR A 844 39.42 9.91 -16.83
C TYR A 844 40.14 9.18 -15.69
N LYS A 845 41.41 9.54 -15.44
CA LYS A 845 42.16 8.99 -14.30
C LYS A 845 41.51 9.34 -12.97
N VAL A 846 40.99 10.55 -12.80
CA VAL A 846 40.25 10.94 -11.58
C VAL A 846 39.02 10.05 -11.37
N LEU A 847 38.22 9.82 -12.42
CA LEU A 847 37.06 8.93 -12.41
C LEU A 847 37.44 7.51 -11.98
N GLU A 848 38.48 6.92 -12.60
CA GLU A 848 38.94 5.59 -12.23
C GLU A 848 39.41 5.51 -10.77
N ASP A 849 40.23 6.48 -10.36
CA ASP A 849 40.79 6.51 -9.02
C ASP A 849 39.68 6.76 -7.97
N ASN A 850 38.61 7.52 -8.31
CA ASN A 850 37.45 7.76 -7.44
C ASN A 850 36.54 6.53 -7.38
N ALA A 851 36.42 5.75 -8.46
CA ALA A 851 35.70 4.48 -8.47
C ALA A 851 36.38 3.43 -7.57
N LYS A 852 37.72 3.45 -7.53
CA LYS A 852 38.56 2.55 -6.71
C LYS A 852 38.65 2.96 -5.24
N ASP A 853 38.36 4.22 -4.91
CA ASP A 853 38.43 4.72 -3.54
C ASP A 853 37.14 4.47 -2.73
N VAL A 854 37.32 4.01 -1.49
CA VAL A 854 36.25 3.81 -0.50
C VAL A 854 35.98 5.11 0.26
N ALA A 855 36.98 6.00 0.38
CA ALA A 855 36.84 7.28 1.07
C ALA A 855 36.06 8.34 0.28
N GLY A 856 35.86 8.13 -1.04
CA GLY A 856 34.98 8.94 -1.89
C GLY A 856 33.49 8.55 -1.81
N ILE A 857 33.15 7.52 -1.03
CA ILE A 857 31.75 7.13 -0.78
C ILE A 857 31.16 8.11 0.23
N THR A 858 30.35 9.04 -0.24
CA THR A 858 29.69 10.09 0.58
C THR A 858 28.53 9.56 1.44
N ILE A 859 28.24 8.25 1.37
CA ILE A 859 27.15 7.60 2.11
C ILE A 859 27.67 6.74 3.27
N ASP A 860 26.88 6.62 4.33
CA ASP A 860 27.17 5.72 5.45
C ASP A 860 27.10 4.24 4.96
N LEU A 861 28.24 3.54 5.00
CA LEU A 861 28.37 2.16 4.51
C LEU A 861 27.50 1.16 5.27
N GLU A 862 27.28 1.39 6.57
CA GLU A 862 26.41 0.55 7.40
C GLU A 862 24.95 0.72 6.97
N GLN A 863 24.53 1.96 6.73
CA GLN A 863 23.19 2.27 6.23
C GLN A 863 22.97 1.75 4.81
N ASN A 864 23.99 1.83 3.94
CA ASN A 864 23.91 1.31 2.58
C ASN A 864 23.82 -0.24 2.55
N ALA A 865 24.52 -0.92 3.46
CA ALA A 865 24.42 -2.37 3.63
C ALA A 865 23.03 -2.80 4.14
N LYS A 866 22.47 -2.11 5.14
CA LYS A 866 21.10 -2.34 5.62
C LYS A 866 20.07 -2.18 4.50
N LEU A 867 20.23 -1.15 3.67
CA LEU A 867 19.35 -0.92 2.54
C LEU A 867 19.48 -2.03 1.47
N LYS A 868 20.69 -2.54 1.24
CA LYS A 868 20.93 -3.68 0.35
C LYS A 868 20.19 -4.94 0.81
N ASP A 869 20.30 -5.29 2.09
CA ASP A 869 19.62 -6.48 2.65
C ASP A 869 18.10 -6.39 2.43
N VAL A 870 17.53 -5.20 2.61
CA VAL A 870 16.12 -4.94 2.32
C VAL A 870 15.80 -5.11 0.83
N LEU A 871 16.61 -4.52 -0.06
CA LEU A 871 16.42 -4.61 -1.51
C LEU A 871 16.52 -6.06 -2.03
N ASP A 872 17.41 -6.87 -1.46
CA ASP A 872 17.58 -8.27 -1.86
C ASP A 872 16.33 -9.11 -1.53
N VAL A 873 15.64 -8.84 -0.40
CA VAL A 873 14.37 -9.50 -0.06
C VAL A 873 13.20 -8.97 -0.90
N LEU A 874 13.18 -7.67 -1.18
CA LEU A 874 12.14 -7.04 -2.01
C LEU A 874 12.32 -7.30 -3.51
N ARG A 875 13.44 -7.92 -3.92
CA ARG A 875 13.70 -8.24 -5.32
C ARG A 875 12.56 -9.12 -5.85
N PRO A 876 11.83 -8.67 -6.90
CA PRO A 876 10.76 -9.47 -7.48
C PRO A 876 11.33 -10.78 -8.03
N ALA A 877 10.57 -11.87 -7.91
CA ALA A 877 10.95 -13.14 -8.53
C ALA A 877 11.10 -12.93 -10.05
N PRO A 878 12.09 -13.57 -10.71
CA PRO A 878 12.22 -13.50 -12.16
C PRO A 878 10.90 -13.93 -12.80
N GLN A 879 10.37 -13.11 -13.72
CA GLN A 879 9.17 -13.47 -14.48
C GLN A 879 9.48 -14.74 -15.27
N ALA A 880 8.71 -15.79 -15.00
CA ALA A 880 8.79 -17.08 -15.69
C ALA A 880 8.10 -17.03 -17.05
#